data_AF-A0A5M4BBP0-F1
#
_entry.id   AF-A0A5M4BBP0-F1
#
_cell.length_a   1.000
_cell.length_b   1.000
_cell.length_c   1.000
_cell.angle_alpha   90.00
_cell.angle_beta   90.00
_cell.angle_gamma   90.00
#
_symmetry.space_group_name_H-M   'P 1'
#
loop_
_entity.id
_entity.type
_entity.pdbx_description
1 polymer ?
#
loop_
_entity_poly.entity_id
_entity_poly.type
_entity_poly.pdbx_seq_one_letter_code
_entity_poly.pdbx_strand_id
1 'polypeptide(L)'
;MNNRGSEWRKWDLHFHTPSSYDYEDKGITNQQIIDKLYENKISVVAITDHHIIDIERIRELQQLGSEKGITVLPGIEFLADARGKEPIHFIAIFSEDCNLSFIWGQLENNTNIKNIKGLNKKHNEVYCDLLDTIKLVRELGGIITIHAGKKTNNIENITNSLPHAIAQKTDIASNVDVYELGASSDKQDYINIVFPAIHKYIPMVIASDNHDIKKYTLKENCWIKADPTFEGLKQIIYEPEERVKIQEYNPELDYDKPFFSSIKFKDDEKIFSNDELYFDKSTQEIPLNSNLVTIIGGRGEGKSMLMKYISTSFEIKTIEKDDDFLKNNNIEVIYSKTIKNKEEIEPFPIKKNSKHALDFIYISQGELKNIVEKQELAEAISEMANIRKITFDRNLNEEISNKLDKLHSLKNFLDNPQNNLEELQQRENTQQQFISNITTKENKEKLEKYSEILKQINTEINKKNQLSNFKQSLIQKSNELNQNIDSLNENYGLGIPIIEVEQIFVSQLDKIHELITAIDNQLGLLNERKEAIKTEFSEFYTGDLTTLLRDVDKYQNELSIIQTQIKDVNEKKIKKENLQKEIFEGADTQKSLISKIEDEYKKQKEWILEDWNKFKNIEERESLNLQQKKLCKASYKIWILRSK
;
A
#
# COMPACT_ATOMS: atom_id res chain seq x y z
N MET A 1 24.11 4.75 -34.08
CA MET A 1 23.62 4.33 -32.76
C MET A 1 22.13 4.09 -32.87
N ASN A 2 21.62 3.03 -32.23
CA ASN A 2 20.17 2.82 -32.12
C ASN A 2 19.58 3.89 -31.21
N ASN A 3 18.69 4.72 -31.73
CA ASN A 3 18.06 5.78 -30.96
C ASN A 3 16.94 5.24 -30.02
N ARG A 4 16.65 3.93 -30.01
CA ARG A 4 15.58 3.28 -29.22
C ARG A 4 16.10 2.38 -28.08
N GLY A 5 17.42 2.36 -27.83
CA GLY A 5 18.03 1.46 -26.85
C GLY A 5 18.06 0.00 -27.30
N SER A 6 18.18 -0.94 -26.36
CA SER A 6 18.34 -2.38 -26.65
C SER A 6 17.04 -3.03 -27.16
N GLU A 7 17.14 -3.67 -28.32
CA GLU A 7 16.04 -4.41 -28.96
C GLU A 7 16.41 -5.89 -29.13
N TRP A 8 15.39 -6.74 -29.29
CA TRP A 8 15.57 -8.16 -29.55
C TRP A 8 15.99 -8.39 -31.00
N ARG A 9 17.13 -9.05 -31.20
CA ARG A 9 17.67 -9.40 -32.52
C ARG A 9 18.12 -10.85 -32.55
N LYS A 10 18.20 -11.45 -33.74
CA LYS A 10 18.74 -12.81 -33.90
C LYS A 10 20.26 -12.77 -34.00
N TRP A 11 20.92 -13.58 -33.20
CA TRP A 11 22.39 -13.67 -33.14
C TRP A 11 22.80 -15.12 -33.40
N ASP A 12 23.88 -15.30 -34.15
CA ASP A 12 24.49 -16.61 -34.40
C ASP A 12 25.96 -16.60 -33.97
N LEU A 13 26.24 -17.14 -32.79
CA LEU A 13 27.53 -16.97 -32.10
C LEU A 13 28.52 -18.11 -32.35
N HIS A 14 28.23 -19.00 -33.29
CA HIS A 14 29.08 -20.13 -33.67
C HIS A 14 28.86 -20.42 -35.16
N PHE A 15 29.80 -19.99 -35.99
CA PHE A 15 29.68 -20.06 -37.45
C PHE A 15 31.05 -20.28 -38.09
N HIS A 16 31.18 -21.32 -38.91
CA HIS A 16 32.39 -21.58 -39.69
C HIS A 16 32.27 -21.02 -41.10
N THR A 17 33.42 -20.76 -41.69
CA THR A 17 33.60 -20.29 -43.05
C THR A 17 34.50 -21.28 -43.80
N PRO A 18 34.69 -21.10 -45.12
CA PRO A 18 35.67 -21.86 -45.90
C PRO A 18 37.09 -21.91 -45.30
N SER A 19 37.44 -21.01 -44.38
CA SER A 19 38.74 -21.02 -43.69
C SER A 19 38.86 -22.11 -42.61
N SER A 20 37.76 -22.60 -42.02
CA SER A 20 37.78 -23.79 -41.13
C SER A 20 38.08 -25.06 -41.90
N TYR A 21 38.93 -25.96 -41.41
CA TYR A 21 39.43 -27.11 -42.19
C TYR A 21 38.35 -28.07 -42.72
N ASP A 22 37.21 -28.17 -42.04
CA ASP A 22 36.09 -29.10 -42.30
C ASP A 22 34.89 -28.47 -42.99
N TYR A 23 34.96 -27.19 -43.36
CA TYR A 23 33.91 -26.54 -44.13
C TYR A 23 33.68 -27.23 -45.48
N GLU A 24 32.42 -27.57 -45.79
CA GLU A 24 32.08 -28.48 -46.89
C GLU A 24 32.46 -27.93 -48.27
N ASP A 25 32.17 -26.64 -48.54
CA ASP A 25 32.42 -26.00 -49.83
C ASP A 25 33.38 -24.81 -49.71
N LYS A 26 34.64 -25.04 -50.10
CA LYS A 26 35.71 -24.03 -50.07
C LYS A 26 35.55 -22.91 -51.10
N GLY A 27 34.68 -23.09 -52.10
CA GLY A 27 34.44 -22.12 -53.16
C GLY A 27 33.43 -21.02 -52.80
N ILE A 28 32.81 -21.09 -51.62
CA ILE A 28 31.85 -20.10 -51.13
C ILE A 28 32.51 -18.74 -50.94
N THR A 29 31.90 -17.72 -51.52
CA THR A 29 32.32 -16.31 -51.39
C THR A 29 31.77 -15.68 -50.11
N ASN A 30 32.45 -14.66 -49.60
CA ASN A 30 32.00 -13.91 -48.42
C ASN A 30 30.67 -13.20 -48.65
N GLN A 31 30.39 -12.77 -49.89
CA GLN A 31 29.10 -12.21 -50.27
C GLN A 31 27.95 -13.20 -50.07
N GLN A 32 28.11 -14.46 -50.52
CA GLN A 32 27.09 -15.49 -50.34
C GLN A 32 26.80 -15.77 -48.86
N ILE A 33 27.83 -15.70 -48.00
CA ILE A 33 27.67 -15.82 -46.55
C ILE A 33 26.79 -14.71 -46.00
N ILE A 34 27.15 -13.45 -46.26
CA ILE A 34 26.40 -12.29 -45.77
C ILE A 34 24.98 -12.23 -46.34
N ASP A 35 24.80 -12.55 -47.62
CA ASP A 35 23.48 -12.63 -48.25
C ASP A 35 22.58 -13.63 -47.53
N LYS A 36 23.10 -14.82 -47.23
CA LYS A 36 22.32 -15.85 -46.55
C LYS A 36 21.99 -15.49 -45.11
N LEU A 37 22.91 -14.88 -44.38
CA LEU A 37 22.67 -14.38 -43.02
C LEU A 37 21.61 -13.28 -43.01
N TYR A 38 21.66 -12.37 -43.99
CA TYR A 38 20.66 -11.31 -44.17
C TYR A 38 19.26 -11.87 -44.45
N GLU A 39 19.15 -12.85 -45.37
CA GLU A 39 17.88 -13.55 -45.66
C GLU A 39 17.25 -14.16 -44.39
N ASN A 40 18.09 -14.65 -43.48
CA ASN A 40 17.67 -15.25 -42.21
C ASN A 40 17.47 -14.23 -41.08
N LYS A 41 17.61 -12.93 -41.37
CA LYS A 41 17.46 -11.82 -40.41
C LYS A 41 18.43 -11.90 -39.23
N ILE A 42 19.63 -12.44 -39.46
CA ILE A 42 20.72 -12.42 -38.47
C ILE A 42 21.25 -11.00 -38.38
N SER A 43 21.36 -10.47 -37.16
CA SER A 43 21.94 -9.14 -36.92
C SER A 43 23.38 -9.19 -36.44
N VAL A 44 23.79 -10.30 -35.82
CA VAL A 44 25.16 -10.51 -35.38
C VAL A 44 25.57 -11.95 -35.67
N VAL A 45 26.76 -12.13 -36.23
CA VAL A 45 27.39 -13.43 -36.41
C VAL A 45 28.79 -13.42 -35.80
N ALA A 46 29.19 -14.49 -35.11
CA ALA A 46 30.58 -14.70 -34.71
C ALA A 46 31.23 -15.73 -35.63
N ILE A 47 32.34 -15.35 -36.26
CA ILE A 47 33.11 -16.22 -37.15
C ILE A 47 34.13 -16.98 -36.31
N THR A 48 33.96 -18.31 -36.20
CA THR A 48 34.64 -19.12 -35.19
C THR A 48 35.35 -20.32 -35.82
N ASP A 49 36.13 -20.08 -36.87
CA ASP A 49 36.84 -21.13 -37.60
C ASP A 49 37.82 -21.92 -36.68
N HIS A 50 37.98 -23.22 -36.97
CA HIS A 50 38.79 -24.11 -36.14
C HIS A 50 40.28 -23.76 -36.16
N HIS A 51 40.81 -23.35 -35.00
CA HIS A 51 42.21 -22.97 -34.76
C HIS A 51 42.74 -21.87 -35.69
N ILE A 52 41.88 -21.07 -36.31
CA ILE A 52 42.32 -20.01 -37.23
C ILE A 52 41.45 -18.76 -37.12
N ILE A 53 42.11 -17.60 -37.10
CA ILE A 53 41.48 -16.31 -37.36
C ILE A 53 41.98 -15.86 -38.74
N ASP A 54 41.15 -16.04 -39.76
CA ASP A 54 41.44 -15.54 -41.11
C ASP A 54 41.17 -14.02 -41.15
N ILE A 55 42.23 -13.24 -40.96
CA ILE A 55 42.15 -11.78 -40.85
C ILE A 55 41.57 -11.15 -42.12
N GLU A 56 41.96 -11.64 -43.30
CA GLU A 56 41.49 -11.07 -44.57
C GLU A 56 40.00 -11.36 -44.77
N ARG A 57 39.60 -12.62 -44.56
CA ARG A 57 38.20 -13.03 -44.67
C ARG A 57 37.31 -12.31 -43.68
N ILE A 58 37.69 -12.24 -42.40
CA ILE A 58 36.87 -11.59 -41.37
C ILE A 58 36.71 -10.10 -41.68
N ARG A 59 37.77 -9.41 -42.12
CA ARG A 59 37.68 -7.98 -42.49
C ARG A 59 36.74 -7.75 -43.68
N GLU A 60 36.80 -8.62 -44.69
CA GLU A 60 35.88 -8.56 -45.83
C GLU A 60 34.43 -8.83 -45.38
N LEU A 61 34.20 -9.83 -44.54
CA LEU A 61 32.88 -10.12 -43.96
C LEU A 61 32.36 -8.95 -43.12
N GLN A 62 33.21 -8.29 -42.33
CA GLN A 62 32.85 -7.10 -41.57
C GLN A 62 32.42 -5.95 -42.48
N GLN A 63 33.16 -5.72 -43.58
CA GLN A 63 32.80 -4.70 -44.56
C GLN A 63 31.44 -5.02 -45.20
N LEU A 64 31.28 -6.20 -45.78
CA LEU A 64 30.04 -6.64 -46.45
C LEU A 64 28.85 -6.70 -45.49
N GLY A 65 29.09 -7.15 -44.25
CA GLY A 65 28.09 -7.20 -43.19
C GLY A 65 27.61 -5.80 -42.81
N SER A 66 28.51 -4.82 -42.68
CA SER A 66 28.16 -3.44 -42.34
C SER A 66 27.23 -2.80 -43.38
N GLU A 67 27.40 -3.10 -44.66
CA GLU A 67 26.53 -2.63 -45.75
C GLU A 67 25.10 -3.18 -45.63
N LYS A 68 24.93 -4.35 -45.00
CA LYS A 68 23.63 -5.00 -44.75
C LYS A 68 23.11 -4.83 -43.32
N GLY A 69 23.83 -4.12 -42.46
CA GLY A 69 23.47 -3.97 -41.04
C GLY A 69 23.68 -5.24 -40.20
N ILE A 70 24.63 -6.10 -40.59
CA ILE A 70 25.05 -7.29 -39.85
C ILE A 70 26.42 -7.03 -39.22
N THR A 71 26.50 -7.18 -37.90
CA THR A 71 27.78 -7.12 -37.19
C THR A 71 28.48 -8.46 -37.25
N VAL A 72 29.74 -8.46 -37.68
CA VAL A 72 30.58 -9.65 -37.72
C VAL A 72 31.60 -9.57 -36.59
N LEU A 73 31.47 -10.46 -35.62
CA LEU A 73 32.40 -10.59 -34.50
C LEU A 73 33.53 -11.56 -34.86
N PRO A 74 34.80 -11.15 -34.72
CA PRO A 74 35.92 -12.07 -34.83
C PRO A 74 35.89 -13.09 -33.70
N GLY A 75 36.09 -14.36 -34.04
CA GLY A 75 36.21 -15.43 -33.07
C GLY A 75 37.09 -16.55 -33.59
N ILE A 76 37.21 -17.59 -32.77
CA ILE A 76 37.99 -18.79 -33.06
C ILE A 76 37.46 -19.92 -32.19
N GLU A 77 37.40 -21.11 -32.75
CA GLU A 77 37.08 -22.31 -31.98
C GLU A 77 38.35 -23.14 -31.72
N PHE A 78 38.52 -23.52 -30.46
CA PHE A 78 39.63 -24.33 -29.97
C PHE A 78 39.18 -25.75 -29.65
N LEU A 79 40.16 -26.67 -29.67
CA LEU A 79 40.01 -28.03 -29.19
C LEU A 79 40.85 -28.18 -27.93
N ALA A 80 40.27 -28.68 -26.85
CA ALA A 80 40.98 -29.07 -25.64
C ALA A 80 40.93 -30.60 -25.43
N ASP A 81 42.01 -31.16 -24.87
CA ASP A 81 42.10 -32.60 -24.60
C ASP A 81 41.17 -32.99 -23.42
N ALA A 82 40.33 -33.99 -23.66
CA ALA A 82 39.38 -34.53 -22.69
C ALA A 82 39.88 -35.84 -22.01
N ARG A 83 41.17 -36.16 -22.10
CA ARG A 83 41.83 -37.32 -21.45
C ARG A 83 41.12 -38.66 -21.73
N GLY A 84 40.97 -39.01 -23.00
CA GLY A 84 40.42 -40.30 -23.45
C GLY A 84 38.92 -40.30 -23.81
N LYS A 85 38.35 -39.12 -24.01
CA LYS A 85 37.00 -38.90 -24.57
C LYS A 85 37.09 -37.93 -25.76
N GLU A 86 35.99 -37.65 -26.47
CA GLU A 86 36.06 -36.66 -27.57
C GLU A 86 36.49 -35.29 -27.04
N PRO A 87 37.22 -34.50 -27.85
CA PRO A 87 37.70 -33.17 -27.50
C PRO A 87 36.60 -32.25 -26.98
N ILE A 88 37.00 -31.34 -26.10
CA ILE A 88 36.14 -30.23 -25.68
C ILE A 88 36.33 -29.09 -26.68
N HIS A 89 35.24 -28.69 -27.31
CA HIS A 89 35.17 -27.52 -28.16
C HIS A 89 34.82 -26.29 -27.33
N PHE A 90 35.61 -25.23 -27.46
CA PHE A 90 35.35 -23.96 -26.79
C PHE A 90 35.74 -22.78 -27.68
N ILE A 91 34.97 -21.70 -27.60
CA ILE A 91 35.05 -20.59 -28.53
C ILE A 91 35.52 -19.35 -27.80
N ALA A 92 36.40 -18.60 -28.43
CA ALA A 92 36.67 -17.22 -28.05
C ALA A 92 36.01 -16.27 -29.04
N ILE A 93 35.34 -15.24 -28.53
CA ILE A 93 34.76 -14.15 -29.33
C ILE A 93 35.38 -12.84 -28.86
N PHE A 94 35.74 -11.97 -29.81
CA PHE A 94 36.37 -10.68 -29.56
C PHE A 94 35.55 -9.54 -30.16
N SER A 95 35.91 -8.31 -29.80
CA SER A 95 35.27 -7.12 -30.37
C SER A 95 35.52 -6.99 -31.87
N GLU A 96 34.47 -6.58 -32.58
CA GLU A 96 34.51 -6.15 -33.97
C GLU A 96 35.60 -5.11 -34.26
N ASP A 97 35.93 -4.27 -33.28
CA ASP A 97 36.91 -3.18 -33.39
C ASP A 97 38.32 -3.56 -32.87
N CYS A 98 38.54 -4.82 -32.50
CA CYS A 98 39.83 -5.24 -31.93
C CYS A 98 40.96 -5.26 -32.99
N ASN A 99 42.21 -5.17 -32.51
CA ASN A 99 43.37 -5.37 -33.38
C ASN A 99 43.53 -6.86 -33.71
N LEU A 100 42.81 -7.34 -34.72
CA LEU A 100 42.82 -8.76 -35.14
C LEU A 100 44.23 -9.32 -35.33
N SER A 101 45.15 -8.56 -35.94
CA SER A 101 46.51 -9.02 -36.19
C SER A 101 47.28 -9.26 -34.90
N PHE A 102 47.09 -8.40 -33.90
CA PHE A 102 47.67 -8.60 -32.57
C PHE A 102 47.03 -9.80 -31.87
N ILE A 103 45.69 -9.88 -31.84
CA ILE A 103 44.95 -10.98 -31.20
C ILE A 103 45.37 -12.33 -31.80
N TRP A 104 45.31 -12.47 -33.13
CA TRP A 104 45.72 -13.68 -33.83
C TRP A 104 47.18 -14.02 -33.54
N GLY A 105 48.09 -13.05 -33.61
CA GLY A 105 49.51 -13.27 -33.31
C GLY A 105 49.74 -13.77 -31.88
N GLN A 106 49.00 -13.28 -30.89
CA GLN A 106 49.10 -13.77 -29.52
C GLN A 106 48.54 -15.19 -29.38
N LEU A 107 47.38 -15.47 -29.96
CA LEU A 107 46.77 -16.81 -29.90
C LEU A 107 47.60 -17.86 -30.64
N GLU A 108 48.05 -17.56 -31.85
CA GLU A 108 48.84 -18.47 -32.69
C GLU A 108 50.15 -18.89 -31.98
N ASN A 109 50.86 -17.93 -31.37
CA ASN A 109 52.20 -18.17 -30.81
C ASN A 109 52.21 -18.63 -29.35
N ASN A 110 51.20 -18.27 -28.55
CA ASN A 110 51.16 -18.60 -27.12
C ASN A 110 50.26 -19.80 -26.79
N THR A 111 49.56 -20.37 -27.77
CA THR A 111 48.82 -21.63 -27.60
C THR A 111 49.50 -22.77 -28.36
N ASN A 112 48.91 -23.97 -28.32
CA ASN A 112 49.40 -25.12 -29.07
C ASN A 112 49.14 -25.00 -30.59
N ILE A 113 48.41 -23.99 -31.06
CA ILE A 113 48.16 -23.69 -32.47
C ILE A 113 49.47 -23.55 -33.26
N LYS A 114 50.53 -22.99 -32.67
CA LYS A 114 51.86 -22.91 -33.29
C LYS A 114 52.38 -24.23 -33.84
N ASN A 115 51.94 -25.36 -33.29
CA ASN A 115 52.35 -26.69 -33.71
C ASN A 115 51.76 -27.10 -35.06
N ILE A 116 50.69 -26.44 -35.53
CA ILE A 116 50.13 -26.65 -36.88
C ILE A 116 51.21 -26.30 -37.92
N LYS A 117 51.80 -25.10 -37.83
CA LYS A 117 52.89 -24.66 -38.71
C LYS A 117 54.25 -25.22 -38.30
N GLY A 118 54.57 -25.16 -37.01
CA GLY A 118 55.90 -25.49 -36.49
C GLY A 118 56.24 -26.98 -36.50
N LEU A 119 55.23 -27.86 -36.43
CA LEU A 119 55.40 -29.32 -36.45
C LEU A 119 54.62 -30.01 -37.59
N ASN A 120 54.04 -29.23 -38.52
CA ASN A 120 53.23 -29.71 -39.64
C ASN A 120 52.07 -30.64 -39.22
N LYS A 121 51.44 -30.34 -38.08
CA LYS A 121 50.26 -31.07 -37.58
C LYS A 121 49.00 -30.62 -38.29
N LYS A 122 48.01 -31.51 -38.41
CA LYS A 122 46.66 -31.12 -38.85
C LYS A 122 45.94 -30.35 -37.74
N HIS A 123 44.97 -29.50 -38.10
CA HIS A 123 44.17 -28.72 -37.14
C HIS A 123 43.52 -29.64 -36.09
N ASN A 124 42.92 -30.75 -36.51
CA ASN A 124 42.29 -31.73 -35.61
C ASN A 124 43.25 -32.61 -34.78
N GLU A 125 44.57 -32.41 -34.91
CA GLU A 125 45.61 -33.10 -34.13
C GLU A 125 46.24 -32.18 -33.05
N VAL A 126 45.76 -30.94 -32.95
CA VAL A 126 46.24 -29.93 -32.00
C VAL A 126 45.19 -29.70 -30.92
N TYR A 127 45.64 -29.78 -29.67
CA TYR A 127 44.80 -29.56 -28.50
C TYR A 127 45.45 -28.47 -27.65
N CYS A 128 44.69 -27.43 -27.33
CA CYS A 128 45.12 -26.33 -26.47
C CYS A 128 44.80 -26.65 -25.01
N ASP A 129 45.62 -26.15 -24.09
CA ASP A 129 45.29 -26.21 -22.66
C ASP A 129 44.10 -25.29 -22.39
N LEU A 130 43.03 -25.84 -21.80
CA LEU A 130 41.77 -25.10 -21.62
C LEU A 130 41.95 -23.87 -20.73
N LEU A 131 42.59 -24.02 -19.56
CA LEU A 131 42.65 -22.96 -18.57
C LEU A 131 43.64 -21.86 -18.98
N ASP A 132 44.80 -22.25 -19.51
CA ASP A 132 45.80 -21.30 -19.99
C ASP A 132 45.27 -20.52 -21.20
N THR A 133 44.52 -21.18 -22.09
CA THR A 133 43.92 -20.52 -23.26
C THR A 133 42.79 -19.57 -22.83
N ILE A 134 41.91 -19.97 -21.91
CA ILE A 134 40.88 -19.07 -21.36
C ILE A 134 41.52 -17.82 -20.74
N LYS A 135 42.59 -18.00 -19.97
CA LYS A 135 43.31 -16.89 -19.34
C LYS A 135 43.86 -15.92 -20.39
N LEU A 136 44.52 -16.45 -21.43
CA LEU A 136 45.03 -15.64 -22.53
C LEU A 136 43.92 -14.89 -23.26
N VAL A 137 42.81 -15.55 -23.59
CA VAL A 137 41.66 -14.92 -24.25
C VAL A 137 41.11 -13.75 -23.42
N ARG A 138 41.02 -13.92 -22.10
CA ARG A 138 40.58 -12.86 -21.18
C ARG A 138 41.56 -11.70 -21.12
N GLU A 139 42.86 -11.97 -21.09
CA GLU A 139 43.91 -10.93 -21.18
C GLU A 139 43.82 -10.13 -22.48
N LEU A 140 43.37 -10.78 -23.56
CA LEU A 140 43.13 -10.18 -24.87
C LEU A 140 41.74 -9.50 -25.00
N GLY A 141 40.93 -9.51 -23.94
CA GLY A 141 39.62 -8.86 -23.90
C GLY A 141 38.49 -9.64 -24.57
N GLY A 142 38.68 -10.92 -24.86
CA GLY A 142 37.64 -11.80 -25.42
C GLY A 142 36.74 -12.42 -24.34
N ILE A 143 35.62 -12.98 -24.79
CA ILE A 143 34.73 -13.82 -23.96
C ILE A 143 34.83 -15.29 -24.39
N ILE A 144 34.51 -16.19 -23.48
CA ILE A 144 34.55 -17.63 -23.70
C ILE A 144 33.14 -18.23 -23.75
N THR A 145 32.87 -18.97 -24.82
CA THR A 145 31.72 -19.85 -24.95
C THR A 145 32.15 -21.32 -24.91
N ILE A 146 31.30 -22.21 -24.42
CA ILE A 146 31.54 -23.66 -24.49
C ILE A 146 30.28 -24.36 -24.98
N HIS A 147 30.45 -25.36 -25.85
CA HIS A 147 29.34 -26.18 -26.32
C HIS A 147 28.86 -27.13 -25.19
N ALA A 148 27.56 -27.12 -24.94
CA ALA A 148 26.88 -27.76 -23.81
C ALA A 148 25.97 -28.95 -24.23
N GLY A 149 26.05 -29.40 -25.49
CA GLY A 149 25.13 -30.37 -26.11
C GLY A 149 25.56 -31.86 -26.19
N LYS A 150 24.54 -32.71 -26.35
CA LYS A 150 24.44 -34.18 -26.21
C LYS A 150 25.42 -35.11 -26.96
N LYS A 151 26.52 -34.65 -27.55
CA LYS A 151 27.47 -35.57 -28.24
C LYS A 151 28.85 -35.72 -27.65
N THR A 152 29.23 -34.95 -26.64
CA THR A 152 30.24 -35.48 -25.73
C THR A 152 30.23 -34.88 -24.33
N ASN A 153 30.20 -35.77 -23.35
CA ASN A 153 30.36 -35.47 -21.92
C ASN A 153 29.37 -34.45 -21.34
N ASN A 154 28.12 -34.87 -21.21
CA ASN A 154 27.21 -34.26 -20.25
C ASN A 154 27.92 -34.01 -18.90
N ILE A 155 27.82 -32.78 -18.40
CA ILE A 155 27.99 -32.49 -16.98
C ILE A 155 27.05 -33.38 -16.13
N GLU A 156 25.97 -33.89 -16.72
CA GLU A 156 24.94 -34.71 -16.07
C GLU A 156 25.26 -36.22 -15.96
N ASN A 157 26.15 -36.79 -16.78
CA ASN A 157 26.40 -38.26 -16.82
C ASN A 157 27.71 -38.71 -16.16
N ILE A 158 28.26 -37.92 -15.24
CA ILE A 158 29.36 -38.42 -14.40
C ILE A 158 28.75 -39.00 -13.15
N THR A 159 28.95 -40.30 -12.95
CA THR A 159 28.62 -40.98 -11.69
C THR A 159 29.14 -40.18 -10.51
N ASN A 160 28.28 -39.95 -9.50
CA ASN A 160 28.58 -39.30 -8.21
C ASN A 160 29.66 -40.03 -7.36
N SER A 161 30.49 -40.87 -7.97
CA SER A 161 31.43 -41.77 -7.31
C SER A 161 32.78 -41.13 -6.97
N LEU A 162 33.14 -39.97 -7.55
CA LEU A 162 34.47 -39.35 -7.34
C LEU A 162 34.39 -37.80 -7.19
N PRO A 163 34.75 -37.24 -6.01
CA PRO A 163 34.79 -35.79 -5.73
C PRO A 163 35.65 -34.95 -6.69
N HIS A 164 36.68 -35.54 -7.31
CA HIS A 164 37.62 -34.86 -8.20
C HIS A 164 37.00 -34.43 -9.55
N ALA A 165 35.99 -35.16 -10.06
CA ALA A 165 35.34 -34.83 -11.33
C ALA A 165 34.31 -33.69 -11.19
N ILE A 166 33.80 -33.45 -9.98
CA ILE A 166 32.93 -32.31 -9.66
C ILE A 166 33.77 -31.04 -9.56
N ALA A 167 34.94 -31.09 -8.92
CA ALA A 167 35.85 -29.94 -8.81
C ALA A 167 36.28 -29.37 -10.18
N GLN A 168 36.68 -30.22 -11.14
CA GLN A 168 37.02 -29.78 -12.50
C GLN A 168 35.82 -29.16 -13.25
N LYS A 169 34.61 -29.65 -13.02
CA LYS A 169 33.39 -29.11 -13.62
C LYS A 169 33.02 -27.74 -13.04
N THR A 170 33.13 -27.60 -11.72
CA THR A 170 32.93 -26.32 -11.05
C THR A 170 33.99 -25.31 -11.49
N ASP A 171 35.24 -25.72 -11.68
CA ASP A 171 36.31 -24.85 -12.17
C ASP A 171 36.08 -24.39 -13.62
N ILE A 172 35.70 -25.29 -14.54
CA ILE A 172 35.38 -24.91 -15.92
C ILE A 172 34.13 -24.01 -15.95
N ALA A 173 33.08 -24.37 -15.22
CA ALA A 173 31.86 -23.55 -15.12
C ALA A 173 32.12 -22.16 -14.53
N SER A 174 33.10 -22.03 -13.64
CA SER A 174 33.49 -20.74 -13.07
C SER A 174 34.25 -19.85 -14.06
N ASN A 175 34.89 -20.45 -15.08
CA ASN A 175 35.76 -19.76 -16.04
C ASN A 175 35.11 -19.52 -17.42
N VAL A 176 33.90 -20.01 -17.65
CA VAL A 176 33.14 -19.78 -18.89
C VAL A 176 32.16 -18.63 -18.72
N ASP A 177 32.00 -17.83 -19.78
CA ASP A 177 31.12 -16.67 -19.78
C ASP A 177 29.74 -16.98 -20.36
N VAL A 178 29.65 -17.88 -21.35
CA VAL A 178 28.41 -18.27 -22.05
C VAL A 178 28.36 -19.78 -22.32
N TYR A 179 27.19 -20.40 -22.16
CA TYR A 179 26.94 -21.79 -22.53
C TYR A 179 26.16 -21.88 -23.84
N GLU A 180 26.65 -22.65 -24.80
CA GLU A 180 25.96 -22.90 -26.06
C GLU A 180 25.22 -24.24 -26.03
N LEU A 181 23.89 -24.21 -26.03
CA LEU A 181 23.07 -25.41 -25.97
C LEU A 181 23.07 -26.18 -27.30
N GLY A 182 23.09 -27.50 -27.22
CA GLY A 182 22.87 -28.37 -28.38
C GLY A 182 21.40 -28.38 -28.84
N ALA A 183 20.46 -28.35 -27.88
CA ALA A 183 19.04 -28.24 -28.13
C ALA A 183 18.36 -27.33 -27.08
N SER A 184 17.26 -26.68 -27.46
CA SER A 184 16.48 -25.82 -26.55
C SER A 184 15.95 -26.56 -25.32
N SER A 185 15.70 -27.88 -25.44
CA SER A 185 15.28 -28.74 -24.33
C SER A 185 16.30 -28.84 -23.20
N ASP A 186 17.58 -28.71 -23.51
CA ASP A 186 18.67 -28.94 -22.55
C ASP A 186 18.75 -27.81 -21.51
N LYS A 187 18.13 -26.66 -21.81
CA LYS A 187 18.08 -25.48 -20.92
C LYS A 187 17.58 -25.81 -19.51
N GLN A 188 16.59 -26.69 -19.38
CA GLN A 188 15.94 -26.96 -18.10
C GLN A 188 16.86 -27.71 -17.13
N ASP A 189 17.70 -28.60 -17.65
CA ASP A 189 18.62 -29.40 -16.84
C ASP A 189 19.74 -28.52 -16.26
N TYR A 190 20.26 -27.56 -17.03
CA TYR A 190 21.20 -26.55 -16.52
C TYR A 190 20.61 -25.72 -15.38
N ILE A 191 19.37 -25.26 -15.53
CA ILE A 191 18.68 -24.44 -14.51
C ILE A 191 18.42 -25.24 -13.24
N ASN A 192 18.05 -26.52 -13.35
CA ASN A 192 17.65 -27.33 -12.21
C ASN A 192 18.82 -28.03 -11.51
N ILE A 193 19.91 -28.30 -12.22
CA ILE A 193 21.02 -29.14 -11.75
C ILE A 193 22.32 -28.34 -11.65
N VAL A 194 22.73 -27.70 -12.75
CA VAL A 194 24.06 -27.09 -12.85
C VAL A 194 24.13 -25.76 -12.10
N PHE A 195 23.23 -24.82 -12.36
CA PHE A 195 23.25 -23.49 -11.74
C PHE A 195 23.09 -23.51 -10.21
N PRO A 196 22.24 -24.37 -9.62
CA PRO A 196 22.18 -24.54 -8.17
C PRO A 196 23.48 -25.08 -7.58
N ALA A 197 24.19 -25.95 -8.29
CA ALA A 197 25.46 -26.52 -7.82
C ALA A 197 26.63 -25.53 -7.88
N ILE A 198 26.66 -24.65 -8.88
CA ILE A 198 27.72 -23.62 -9.04
C ILE A 198 27.36 -22.26 -8.41
N HIS A 199 26.13 -22.11 -7.91
CA HIS A 199 25.59 -20.87 -7.36
C HIS A 199 25.73 -19.65 -8.29
N LYS A 200 25.62 -19.87 -9.60
CA LYS A 200 25.77 -18.85 -10.65
C LYS A 200 24.86 -19.19 -11.82
N TYR A 201 24.14 -18.18 -12.32
CA TYR A 201 23.42 -18.30 -13.59
C TYR A 201 24.36 -17.87 -14.71
N ILE A 202 24.53 -18.71 -15.73
CA ILE A 202 25.36 -18.42 -16.90
C ILE A 202 24.42 -18.25 -18.11
N PRO A 203 24.61 -17.23 -18.95
CA PRO A 203 23.80 -17.06 -20.16
C PRO A 203 23.89 -18.30 -21.04
N MET A 204 22.74 -18.78 -21.51
CA MET A 204 22.64 -19.92 -22.42
C MET A 204 22.16 -19.44 -23.78
N VAL A 205 22.95 -19.70 -24.81
CA VAL A 205 22.68 -19.36 -26.22
C VAL A 205 22.50 -20.63 -27.04
N ILE A 206 21.99 -20.50 -28.26
CA ILE A 206 22.03 -21.57 -29.26
C ILE A 206 22.58 -20.98 -30.56
N ALA A 207 23.36 -21.74 -31.29
CA ALA A 207 24.00 -21.28 -32.52
C ALA A 207 23.93 -22.35 -33.62
N SER A 208 24.19 -21.93 -34.86
CA SER A 208 24.04 -22.80 -36.02
C SER A 208 25.09 -23.90 -36.07
N ASP A 209 26.33 -23.60 -35.65
CA ASP A 209 27.48 -24.48 -35.85
C ASP A 209 27.62 -24.82 -37.36
N ASN A 210 27.49 -23.77 -38.19
CA ASN A 210 27.32 -23.91 -39.63
C ASN A 210 28.63 -24.26 -40.34
N HIS A 211 28.61 -25.34 -41.13
CA HIS A 211 29.71 -25.81 -41.98
C HIS A 211 29.40 -25.79 -43.49
N ASP A 212 28.18 -25.42 -43.87
CA ASP A 212 27.73 -25.28 -45.27
C ASP A 212 26.63 -24.22 -45.38
N ILE A 213 27.01 -23.02 -45.84
CA ILE A 213 26.05 -21.91 -45.98
C ILE A 213 24.88 -22.23 -46.92
N LYS A 214 25.04 -23.14 -47.89
CA LYS A 214 23.94 -23.50 -48.80
C LYS A 214 22.81 -24.23 -48.07
N LYS A 215 23.12 -24.87 -46.94
CA LYS A 215 22.19 -25.56 -46.05
C LYS A 215 22.01 -24.83 -44.72
N TYR A 216 22.32 -23.54 -44.66
CA TYR A 216 22.21 -22.76 -43.43
C TYR A 216 20.80 -22.82 -42.85
N THR A 217 20.69 -23.43 -41.67
CA THR A 217 19.47 -23.51 -40.88
C THR A 217 19.80 -23.34 -39.41
N LEU A 218 19.04 -22.50 -38.71
CA LEU A 218 19.13 -22.38 -37.26
C LEU A 218 18.45 -23.59 -36.61
N LYS A 219 19.07 -24.14 -35.55
CA LYS A 219 18.46 -25.16 -34.69
C LYS A 219 17.21 -24.62 -33.98
N GLU A 220 17.30 -23.37 -33.53
CA GLU A 220 16.24 -22.54 -32.97
C GLU A 220 16.74 -21.07 -33.03
N ASN A 221 15.85 -20.07 -33.00
CA ASN A 221 16.31 -18.68 -32.98
C ASN A 221 16.86 -18.29 -31.60
N CYS A 222 18.11 -17.81 -31.58
CA CYS A 222 18.72 -17.17 -30.41
C CYS A 222 18.49 -15.66 -30.46
N TRP A 223 17.53 -15.18 -29.67
CA TRP A 223 17.22 -13.78 -29.52
C TRP A 223 18.05 -13.17 -28.40
N ILE A 224 18.80 -12.12 -28.71
CA ILE A 224 19.57 -11.34 -27.74
C ILE A 224 19.07 -9.89 -27.72
N LYS A 225 18.75 -9.39 -26.51
CA LYS A 225 18.33 -8.01 -26.27
C LYS A 225 19.53 -7.12 -25.95
N ALA A 226 20.19 -6.64 -26.99
CA ALA A 226 21.34 -5.74 -26.87
C ALA A 226 21.55 -4.95 -28.16
N ASP A 227 22.42 -3.94 -28.10
CA ASP A 227 22.98 -3.38 -29.32
C ASP A 227 23.83 -4.43 -30.05
N PRO A 228 23.80 -4.48 -31.39
CA PRO A 228 24.49 -5.51 -32.19
C PRO A 228 26.00 -5.25 -32.22
N THR A 229 26.65 -5.37 -31.07
CA THR A 229 28.07 -5.09 -30.85
C THR A 229 28.63 -6.06 -29.82
N PHE A 230 29.96 -6.17 -29.72
CA PHE A 230 30.57 -6.97 -28.67
C PHE A 230 30.29 -6.44 -27.25
N GLU A 231 30.26 -5.12 -27.07
CA GLU A 231 29.85 -4.53 -25.78
C GLU A 231 28.40 -4.88 -25.41
N GLY A 232 27.53 -4.95 -26.42
CA GLY A 232 26.18 -5.47 -26.28
C GLY A 232 26.14 -6.95 -25.91
N LEU A 233 27.01 -7.77 -26.49
CA LEU A 233 27.14 -9.19 -26.16
C LEU A 233 27.50 -9.37 -24.67
N LYS A 234 28.46 -8.61 -24.15
CA LYS A 234 28.85 -8.69 -22.73
C LYS A 234 27.69 -8.41 -21.78
N GLN A 235 26.65 -7.69 -22.19
CA GLN A 235 25.47 -7.43 -21.35
C GLN A 235 24.73 -8.71 -20.95
N ILE A 236 24.77 -9.76 -21.78
CA ILE A 236 24.10 -11.03 -21.45
C ILE A 236 24.74 -11.74 -20.25
N ILE A 237 25.99 -11.43 -19.93
CA ILE A 237 26.70 -12.00 -18.77
C ILE A 237 26.15 -11.40 -17.48
N TYR A 238 25.75 -10.13 -17.50
CA TYR A 238 25.20 -9.42 -16.34
C TYR A 238 23.70 -9.71 -16.13
N GLU A 239 22.94 -9.82 -17.22
CA GLU A 239 21.47 -9.99 -17.19
C GLU A 239 21.01 -11.17 -18.08
N PRO A 240 21.48 -12.41 -17.80
CA PRO A 240 21.32 -13.56 -18.70
C PRO A 240 19.87 -13.93 -18.97
N GLU A 241 19.02 -13.92 -17.94
CA GLU A 241 17.61 -14.31 -18.05
C GLU A 241 16.75 -13.29 -18.80
N GLU A 242 17.12 -12.01 -18.73
CA GLU A 242 16.36 -10.91 -19.33
C GLU A 242 16.80 -10.59 -20.76
N ARG A 243 18.03 -10.96 -21.13
CA ARG A 243 18.62 -10.61 -22.42
C ARG A 243 18.76 -11.75 -23.39
N VAL A 244 18.57 -13.01 -22.99
CA VAL A 244 18.68 -14.17 -23.89
C VAL A 244 17.39 -14.99 -23.89
N LYS A 245 16.82 -15.20 -25.08
CA LYS A 245 15.64 -16.03 -25.30
C LYS A 245 15.85 -16.93 -26.51
N ILE A 246 15.54 -18.22 -26.33
CA ILE A 246 15.67 -19.25 -27.36
C ILE A 246 14.26 -19.72 -27.67
N GLN A 247 13.72 -19.32 -28.82
CA GLN A 247 12.33 -19.57 -29.21
C GLN A 247 12.07 -19.15 -30.67
N GLU A 248 11.03 -19.71 -31.29
CA GLU A 248 10.68 -19.46 -32.68
C GLU A 248 10.38 -17.97 -32.98
N TYR A 249 9.56 -17.31 -32.16
CA TYR A 249 9.09 -15.94 -32.41
C TYR A 249 9.86 -14.89 -31.60
N ASN A 250 9.89 -13.65 -32.08
CA ASN A 250 10.54 -12.54 -31.38
C ASN A 250 9.93 -12.35 -29.97
N PRO A 251 10.73 -12.40 -28.88
CA PRO A 251 10.24 -12.24 -27.51
C PRO A 251 9.54 -10.91 -27.24
N GLU A 252 9.77 -9.88 -28.07
CA GLU A 252 9.01 -8.63 -27.97
C GLU A 252 7.50 -8.84 -28.16
N LEU A 253 7.10 -9.89 -28.87
CA LEU A 253 5.71 -10.20 -29.20
C LEU A 253 5.00 -11.10 -28.18
N ASP A 254 5.72 -11.61 -27.18
CA ASP A 254 5.17 -12.49 -26.14
C ASP A 254 4.11 -11.78 -25.29
N TYR A 255 4.24 -10.46 -25.11
CA TYR A 255 3.31 -9.63 -24.36
C TYR A 255 2.89 -8.42 -25.18
N ASP A 256 1.66 -8.47 -25.69
CA ASP A 256 1.08 -7.36 -26.44
C ASP A 256 0.68 -6.22 -25.49
N LYS A 257 1.07 -5.00 -25.83
CA LYS A 257 0.74 -3.80 -25.06
C LYS A 257 0.77 -2.55 -25.94
N PRO A 258 -0.03 -1.54 -25.59
CA PRO A 258 0.16 -0.22 -26.15
C PRO A 258 1.38 0.49 -25.54
N PHE A 259 1.97 1.43 -26.28
CA PHE A 259 3.09 2.25 -25.83
C PHE A 259 3.24 3.53 -26.65
N PHE A 260 3.92 4.54 -26.09
CA PHE A 260 4.35 5.70 -26.88
C PHE A 260 5.60 5.35 -27.69
N SER A 261 5.53 5.48 -29.02
CA SER A 261 6.62 5.10 -29.93
C SER A 261 7.59 6.23 -30.23
N SER A 262 7.14 7.48 -30.15
CA SER A 262 8.01 8.66 -30.28
C SER A 262 7.35 9.96 -29.83
N ILE A 263 8.18 10.99 -29.63
CA ILE A 263 7.78 12.38 -29.41
C ILE A 263 8.37 13.19 -30.56
N LYS A 264 7.53 13.87 -31.35
CA LYS A 264 7.97 14.67 -32.51
C LYS A 264 7.82 16.16 -32.25
N PHE A 265 8.79 16.92 -32.74
CA PHE A 265 8.91 18.37 -32.66
C PHE A 265 8.85 18.95 -34.07
N LYS A 266 7.72 19.54 -34.44
CA LYS A 266 7.48 20.16 -35.75
C LYS A 266 8.11 21.54 -35.85
N ASP A 267 8.13 22.27 -34.74
CA ASP A 267 8.79 23.57 -34.60
C ASP A 267 9.17 23.80 -33.12
N ASP A 268 9.85 24.91 -32.84
CA ASP A 268 10.15 25.30 -31.47
C ASP A 268 8.84 25.56 -30.70
N GLU A 269 8.75 25.11 -29.46
CA GLU A 269 7.53 25.23 -28.63
C GLU A 269 7.83 26.02 -27.36
N LYS A 270 7.35 27.26 -27.31
CA LYS A 270 7.42 28.11 -26.11
C LYS A 270 6.47 27.57 -25.02
N ILE A 271 6.96 27.40 -23.79
CA ILE A 271 6.19 26.74 -22.72
C ILE A 271 5.28 27.73 -21.98
N PHE A 272 5.75 28.95 -21.73
CA PHE A 272 5.03 29.99 -20.99
C PHE A 272 5.00 31.32 -21.75
N SER A 273 3.98 32.14 -21.53
CA SER A 273 3.86 33.47 -22.15
C SER A 273 4.99 34.42 -21.74
N ASN A 274 5.33 34.44 -20.45
CA ASN A 274 6.22 35.43 -19.83
C ASN A 274 7.67 34.97 -19.60
N ASP A 275 8.05 33.79 -20.10
CA ASP A 275 9.40 33.23 -19.94
C ASP A 275 10.04 32.97 -21.31
N GLU A 276 11.37 32.84 -21.38
CA GLU A 276 12.09 32.44 -22.60
C GLU A 276 12.26 30.92 -22.70
N LEU A 277 11.61 30.14 -21.84
CA LEU A 277 11.69 28.69 -21.85
C LEU A 277 10.93 28.08 -23.05
N TYR A 278 11.63 27.29 -23.87
CA TYR A 278 11.07 26.57 -25.01
C TYR A 278 11.67 25.16 -25.15
N PHE A 279 10.94 24.28 -25.85
CA PHE A 279 11.50 23.03 -26.38
C PHE A 279 12.05 23.28 -27.79
N ASP A 280 13.33 22.98 -27.99
CA ASP A 280 14.04 23.14 -29.26
C ASP A 280 13.69 22.00 -30.24
N LYS A 281 13.41 22.36 -31.50
CA LYS A 281 13.13 21.41 -32.58
C LYS A 281 14.35 20.68 -33.14
N SER A 282 15.58 21.01 -32.73
CA SER A 282 16.82 20.44 -33.27
C SER A 282 16.84 18.90 -33.27
N THR A 283 16.16 18.27 -32.30
CA THR A 283 16.07 16.81 -32.20
C THR A 283 15.08 16.20 -33.20
N GLN A 284 14.12 16.96 -33.72
CA GLN A 284 12.99 16.57 -34.61
C GLN A 284 12.08 15.46 -34.07
N GLU A 285 12.64 14.35 -33.62
CA GLU A 285 11.95 13.19 -33.07
C GLU A 285 12.81 12.53 -31.98
N ILE A 286 12.20 12.29 -30.82
CA ILE A 286 12.74 11.41 -29.79
C ILE A 286 12.04 10.06 -29.95
N PRO A 287 12.69 9.04 -30.53
CA PRO A 287 12.11 7.72 -30.64
C PRO A 287 12.14 7.00 -29.29
N LEU A 288 11.06 6.29 -28.96
CA LEU A 288 10.86 5.60 -27.71
C LEU A 288 10.74 4.09 -27.97
N ASN A 289 11.18 3.26 -27.03
CA ASN A 289 10.95 1.83 -27.09
C ASN A 289 9.65 1.44 -26.37
N SER A 290 9.24 0.18 -26.57
CA SER A 290 8.03 -0.40 -25.98
C SER A 290 8.16 -0.71 -24.49
N ASN A 291 9.33 -0.52 -23.88
CA ASN A 291 9.65 -0.94 -22.52
C ASN A 291 9.94 0.27 -21.62
N LEU A 292 10.85 0.12 -20.67
CA LEU A 292 11.27 1.22 -19.79
C LEU A 292 12.11 2.21 -20.59
N VAL A 293 11.64 3.45 -20.65
CA VAL A 293 12.40 4.57 -21.22
C VAL A 293 12.81 5.52 -20.11
N THR A 294 14.11 5.84 -20.08
CA THR A 294 14.68 6.80 -19.14
C THR A 294 15.22 7.99 -19.92
N ILE A 295 14.70 9.19 -19.64
CA ILE A 295 15.24 10.44 -20.18
C ILE A 295 16.32 10.95 -19.23
N ILE A 296 17.57 11.04 -19.72
CA ILE A 296 18.74 11.44 -18.93
C ILE A 296 19.28 12.76 -19.49
N GLY A 297 19.78 13.63 -18.61
CA GLY A 297 20.33 14.94 -18.99
C GLY A 297 20.68 15.78 -17.76
N GLY A 298 21.37 16.90 -17.98
CA GLY A 298 21.80 17.83 -16.91
C GLY A 298 20.67 18.35 -16.02
N ARG A 299 21.01 18.85 -14.83
CA ARG A 299 20.02 19.50 -13.96
C ARG A 299 19.51 20.77 -14.62
N GLY A 300 18.19 20.92 -14.75
CA GLY A 300 17.56 22.10 -15.37
C GLY A 300 17.22 21.95 -16.86
N GLU A 301 17.64 20.86 -17.52
CA GLU A 301 17.41 20.60 -18.96
C GLU A 301 15.95 20.23 -19.32
N GLY A 302 14.95 20.63 -18.52
CA GLY A 302 13.54 20.46 -18.90
C GLY A 302 12.97 19.04 -18.87
N LYS A 303 13.69 17.99 -18.43
CA LYS A 303 13.19 16.60 -18.40
C LYS A 303 11.81 16.41 -17.74
N SER A 304 11.66 16.87 -16.49
CA SER A 304 10.38 16.78 -15.77
C SER A 304 9.32 17.68 -16.39
N MET A 305 9.74 18.83 -16.95
CA MET A 305 8.86 19.76 -17.64
C MET A 305 8.28 19.14 -18.91
N LEU A 306 9.08 18.44 -19.71
CA LEU A 306 8.61 17.72 -20.91
C LEU A 306 7.54 16.69 -20.56
N MET A 307 7.76 15.89 -19.51
CA MET A 307 6.79 14.87 -19.09
C MET A 307 5.51 15.50 -18.54
N LYS A 308 5.61 16.57 -17.75
CA LYS A 308 4.44 17.32 -17.26
C LYS A 308 3.68 17.97 -18.41
N TYR A 309 4.39 18.59 -19.34
CA TYR A 309 3.81 19.24 -20.52
C TYR A 309 3.02 18.25 -21.38
N ILE A 310 3.59 17.07 -21.64
CA ILE A 310 2.91 15.98 -22.34
C ILE A 310 1.68 15.50 -21.56
N SER A 311 1.82 15.25 -20.24
CA SER A 311 0.76 14.65 -19.43
C SER A 311 -0.51 15.51 -19.36
N THR A 312 -0.38 16.85 -19.34
CA THR A 312 -1.53 17.77 -19.35
C THR A 312 -2.36 17.73 -20.63
N SER A 313 -1.93 17.01 -21.67
CA SER A 313 -2.67 16.83 -22.93
C SER A 313 -3.51 15.56 -22.95
N PHE A 314 -3.53 14.80 -21.85
CA PHE A 314 -4.33 13.58 -21.69
C PHE A 314 -5.37 13.76 -20.57
N GLU A 315 -6.47 13.00 -20.63
CA GLU A 315 -7.52 12.97 -19.61
C GLU A 315 -7.12 12.15 -18.38
N ILE A 316 -6.10 12.62 -17.67
CA ILE A 316 -5.57 11.96 -16.47
C ILE A 316 -6.10 12.60 -15.18
N LYS A 317 -6.37 11.76 -14.18
CA LYS A 317 -6.63 12.22 -12.81
C LYS A 317 -5.28 12.55 -12.17
N THR A 318 -4.98 13.83 -12.00
CA THR A 318 -3.81 14.28 -11.23
C THR A 318 -4.26 15.18 -10.09
N ILE A 319 -3.53 15.14 -8.97
CA ILE A 319 -3.79 16.00 -7.81
C ILE A 319 -3.35 17.44 -8.08
N GLU A 320 -2.40 17.64 -8.99
CA GLU A 320 -1.86 18.95 -9.34
C GLU A 320 -2.78 19.71 -10.29
N LYS A 321 -2.89 21.04 -10.08
CA LYS A 321 -3.58 21.91 -11.04
C LYS A 321 -2.81 21.91 -12.38
N ASP A 322 -3.55 21.99 -13.47
CA ASP A 322 -2.96 22.25 -14.79
C ASP A 322 -2.30 23.65 -14.74
N ASP A 323 -0.98 23.71 -14.94
CA ASP A 323 -0.27 24.97 -15.17
C ASP A 323 -0.76 25.59 -16.50
N ASP A 324 -0.73 26.93 -16.63
CA ASP A 324 -1.14 27.62 -17.86
C ASP A 324 -0.05 27.52 -18.95
N PHE A 325 0.14 26.31 -19.47
CA PHE A 325 1.06 26.03 -20.56
C PHE A 325 0.52 26.60 -21.89
N LEU A 326 1.42 27.22 -22.66
CA LEU A 326 1.19 27.48 -24.08
C LEU A 326 1.32 26.16 -24.83
N LYS A 327 0.38 25.86 -25.72
CA LYS A 327 0.33 24.60 -26.47
C LYS A 327 -0.04 24.85 -27.92
N ASN A 328 0.96 25.09 -28.75
CA ASN A 328 0.78 25.59 -30.12
C ASN A 328 0.75 24.49 -31.19
N ASN A 329 0.61 23.21 -30.80
CA ASN A 329 0.61 22.05 -31.71
C ASN A 329 1.96 21.76 -32.37
N ASN A 330 3.07 22.29 -31.83
CA ASN A 330 4.39 22.02 -32.41
C ASN A 330 4.97 20.69 -31.89
N ILE A 331 4.41 20.13 -30.81
CA ILE A 331 4.79 18.81 -30.29
C ILE A 331 3.64 17.82 -30.46
N GLU A 332 3.96 16.61 -30.91
CA GLU A 332 3.04 15.48 -30.96
C GLU A 332 3.67 14.21 -30.37
N VAL A 333 2.86 13.42 -29.67
CA VAL A 333 3.27 12.11 -29.16
C VAL A 333 2.65 11.04 -30.05
N ILE A 334 3.46 10.12 -30.57
CA ILE A 334 2.97 9.01 -31.38
C ILE A 334 2.72 7.82 -30.48
N TYR A 335 1.48 7.33 -30.48
CA TYR A 335 1.03 6.18 -29.70
C TYR A 335 0.84 4.96 -30.60
N SER A 336 1.35 3.80 -30.18
CA SER A 336 1.13 2.52 -30.83
C SER A 336 0.10 1.72 -30.03
N LYS A 337 -0.96 1.24 -30.68
CA LYS A 337 -2.03 0.47 -30.02
C LYS A 337 -1.59 -0.93 -29.59
N THR A 338 -0.65 -1.50 -30.34
CA THR A 338 -0.14 -2.86 -30.17
C THR A 338 1.35 -2.90 -30.54
N ILE A 339 2.08 -3.86 -29.99
CA ILE A 339 3.44 -4.19 -30.45
C ILE A 339 3.39 -5.03 -31.73
N LYS A 340 2.32 -5.82 -31.91
CA LYS A 340 2.20 -6.80 -33.00
C LYS A 340 2.03 -6.14 -34.36
N ASN A 341 1.45 -4.95 -34.42
CA ASN A 341 1.26 -4.19 -35.65
C ASN A 341 1.81 -2.76 -35.53
N LYS A 342 2.99 -2.52 -36.10
CA LYS A 342 3.66 -1.21 -36.06
C LYS A 342 2.96 -0.14 -36.91
N GLU A 343 1.97 -0.50 -37.73
CA GLU A 343 1.18 0.45 -38.52
C GLU A 343 -0.03 1.00 -37.75
N GLU A 344 -0.42 0.37 -36.64
CA GLU A 344 -1.52 0.81 -35.77
C GLU A 344 -1.08 1.93 -34.83
N ILE A 345 -0.70 3.05 -35.43
CA ILE A 345 -0.27 4.26 -34.74
C ILE A 345 -1.36 5.32 -34.72
N GLU A 346 -1.39 6.10 -33.65
CA GLU A 346 -2.29 7.22 -33.44
C GLU A 346 -1.49 8.44 -32.95
N PRO A 347 -1.45 9.55 -33.70
CA PRO A 347 -0.76 10.75 -33.28
C PRO A 347 -1.61 11.58 -32.31
N PHE A 348 -1.03 11.94 -31.16
CA PHE A 348 -1.62 12.83 -30.16
C PHE A 348 -0.93 14.20 -30.18
N PRO A 349 -1.47 15.17 -30.94
CA PRO A 349 -0.96 16.54 -30.94
C PRO A 349 -1.20 17.25 -29.61
N ILE A 350 -0.21 17.98 -29.11
CA ILE A 350 -0.32 18.77 -27.87
C ILE A 350 -0.90 20.15 -28.19
N LYS A 351 -2.18 20.34 -27.86
CA LYS A 351 -2.95 21.55 -28.16
C LYS A 351 -3.64 22.10 -26.91
N LYS A 352 -3.78 23.44 -26.84
CA LYS A 352 -4.53 24.08 -25.76
C LYS A 352 -6.00 23.66 -25.83
N ASN A 353 -6.60 23.38 -24.68
CA ASN A 353 -8.01 22.93 -24.54
C ASN A 353 -8.36 21.61 -25.26
N SER A 354 -7.37 20.78 -25.58
CA SER A 354 -7.58 19.42 -26.08
C SER A 354 -7.00 18.44 -25.06
N LYS A 355 -7.83 17.49 -24.59
CA LYS A 355 -7.38 16.35 -23.81
C LYS A 355 -7.71 15.08 -24.57
N HIS A 356 -6.72 14.22 -24.75
CA HIS A 356 -6.87 12.93 -25.40
C HIS A 356 -7.26 11.89 -24.35
N ALA A 357 -8.30 11.12 -24.64
CA ALA A 357 -8.72 10.02 -23.78
C ALA A 357 -7.78 8.83 -23.99
N LEU A 358 -6.93 8.57 -23.00
CA LEU A 358 -6.03 7.43 -22.98
C LEU A 358 -5.92 6.90 -21.55
N ASP A 359 -6.04 5.57 -21.38
CA ASP A 359 -5.83 4.92 -20.09
C ASP A 359 -4.33 4.88 -19.78
N PHE A 360 -3.84 5.95 -19.17
CA PHE A 360 -2.44 6.21 -18.88
C PHE A 360 -2.29 6.83 -17.49
N ILE A 361 -1.23 6.46 -16.79
CA ILE A 361 -0.90 6.97 -15.45
C ILE A 361 0.33 7.88 -15.55
N TYR A 362 0.16 9.12 -15.10
CA TYR A 362 1.25 10.04 -14.84
C TYR A 362 1.35 10.26 -13.33
N ILE A 363 2.56 10.15 -12.79
CA ILE A 363 2.85 10.47 -11.40
C ILE A 363 3.91 11.56 -11.39
N SER A 364 3.54 12.74 -10.92
CA SER A 364 4.50 13.84 -10.79
C SER A 364 5.50 13.57 -9.64
N GLN A 365 6.64 14.25 -9.65
CA GLN A 365 7.60 14.17 -8.55
C GLN A 365 7.02 14.70 -7.22
N GLY A 366 6.15 15.72 -7.27
CA GLY A 366 5.48 16.27 -6.09
C GLY A 366 4.32 15.39 -5.61
N GLU A 367 3.63 14.75 -6.53
CA GLU A 367 2.51 13.85 -6.25
C GLU A 367 2.95 12.59 -5.50
N LEU A 368 4.06 11.97 -5.91
CA LEU A 368 4.63 10.84 -5.18
C LEU A 368 4.94 11.21 -3.72
N LYS A 369 5.50 12.40 -3.49
CA LYS A 369 5.77 12.92 -2.14
C LYS A 369 4.46 13.07 -1.35
N ASN A 370 3.44 13.68 -1.96
CA ASN A 370 2.15 13.89 -1.31
C ASN A 370 1.43 12.57 -0.96
N ILE A 371 1.45 11.57 -1.86
CA ILE A 371 0.85 10.25 -1.64
C ILE A 371 1.55 9.52 -0.47
N VAL A 372 2.86 9.67 -0.34
CA VAL A 372 3.63 9.04 0.74
C VAL A 372 3.47 9.80 2.07
N GLU A 373 3.31 11.13 2.02
CA GLU A 373 3.16 11.96 3.22
C GLU A 373 1.73 11.99 3.78
N LYS A 374 0.71 11.90 2.92
CA LYS A 374 -0.68 11.72 3.35
C LYS A 374 -0.89 10.26 3.76
N GLN A 375 -1.66 10.03 4.82
CA GLN A 375 -2.00 8.68 5.29
C GLN A 375 -2.68 7.79 4.23
N GLU A 376 -3.02 8.30 3.05
CA GLU A 376 -3.62 7.59 1.92
C GLU A 376 -2.87 6.29 1.55
N LEU A 377 -1.53 6.30 1.46
CA LEU A 377 -0.77 5.08 1.20
C LEU A 377 -0.87 4.08 2.36
N ALA A 378 -0.85 4.56 3.60
CA ALA A 378 -0.98 3.73 4.80
C ALA A 378 -2.40 3.15 4.94
N GLU A 379 -3.43 3.89 4.53
CA GLU A 379 -4.82 3.47 4.46
C GLU A 379 -5.00 2.42 3.37
N ALA A 380 -4.49 2.66 2.15
CA ALA A 380 -4.55 1.69 1.06
C ALA A 380 -3.82 0.38 1.40
N ILE A 381 -2.66 0.46 2.06
CA ILE A 381 -1.95 -0.72 2.57
C ILE A 381 -2.75 -1.42 3.66
N SER A 382 -3.38 -0.67 4.59
CA SER A 382 -4.24 -1.22 5.64
C SER A 382 -5.46 -1.95 5.07
N GLU A 383 -6.11 -1.38 4.06
CA GLU A 383 -7.25 -1.96 3.34
C GLU A 383 -6.82 -3.23 2.59
N MET A 384 -5.71 -3.17 1.86
CA MET A 384 -5.14 -4.32 1.15
C MET A 384 -4.71 -5.44 2.11
N ALA A 385 -4.24 -5.07 3.30
CA ALA A 385 -3.94 -5.98 4.39
C ALA A 385 -5.20 -6.49 5.10
N ASN A 386 -6.38 -5.95 4.81
CA ASN A 386 -7.65 -6.22 5.49
C ASN A 386 -7.55 -6.06 7.02
N ILE A 387 -6.83 -5.02 7.46
CA ILE A 387 -6.71 -4.67 8.88
C ILE A 387 -8.00 -3.97 9.28
N ARG A 388 -8.70 -4.50 10.28
CA ARG A 388 -9.95 -3.89 10.76
C ARG A 388 -9.66 -2.48 11.30
N LYS A 389 -10.46 -1.52 10.86
CA LYS A 389 -10.49 -0.19 11.51
C LYS A 389 -11.17 -0.35 12.85
N ILE A 390 -10.45 -0.04 13.92
CA ILE A 390 -10.93 -0.22 15.29
C ILE A 390 -11.72 1.01 15.69
N THR A 391 -12.96 0.78 16.10
CA THR A 391 -13.85 1.81 16.64
C THR A 391 -14.41 1.32 17.96
N PHE A 392 -14.42 2.19 18.97
CA PHE A 392 -15.01 1.87 20.27
C PHE A 392 -16.53 1.69 20.13
N ASP A 393 -17.11 0.74 20.90
CA ASP A 393 -18.53 0.44 20.83
C ASP A 393 -19.39 1.67 21.13
N ARG A 394 -20.26 2.04 20.17
CA ARG A 394 -21.06 3.25 20.22
C ARG A 394 -22.08 3.21 21.37
N ASN A 395 -22.72 2.06 21.60
CA ASN A 395 -23.73 1.92 22.64
C ASN A 395 -23.09 2.03 24.04
N LEU A 396 -21.92 1.43 24.21
CA LEU A 396 -21.13 1.54 25.44
C LEU A 396 -20.67 2.98 25.65
N ASN A 397 -20.24 3.69 24.60
CA ASN A 397 -19.85 5.10 24.70
C ASN A 397 -21.02 6.00 25.14
N GLU A 398 -22.21 5.77 24.58
CA GLU A 398 -23.43 6.47 25.01
C GLU A 398 -23.81 6.11 26.46
N GLU A 399 -23.66 4.85 26.88
CA GLU A 399 -23.85 4.43 28.28
C GLU A 399 -22.87 5.17 29.21
N ILE A 400 -21.59 5.29 28.82
CA ILE A 400 -20.54 6.00 29.58
C ILE A 400 -20.92 7.46 29.75
N SER A 401 -21.22 8.17 28.65
CA SER A 401 -21.58 9.59 28.71
C SER A 401 -22.76 9.82 29.64
N ASN A 402 -23.85 9.05 29.46
CA ASN A 402 -25.06 9.19 30.25
C ASN A 402 -24.84 8.96 31.75
N LYS A 403 -24.02 7.96 32.13
CA LYS A 403 -23.72 7.70 33.55
C LYS A 403 -22.82 8.77 34.15
N LEU A 404 -21.84 9.28 33.39
CA LEU A 404 -20.97 10.38 33.82
C LEU A 404 -21.76 11.68 34.01
N ASP A 405 -22.63 12.04 33.07
CA ASP A 405 -23.46 13.24 33.16
C ASP A 405 -24.37 13.20 34.40
N LYS A 406 -25.00 12.04 34.66
CA LYS A 406 -25.79 11.82 35.88
C LYS A 406 -24.94 11.97 37.13
N LEU A 407 -23.75 11.37 37.16
CA LEU A 407 -22.84 11.45 38.31
C LEU A 407 -22.39 12.89 38.56
N HIS A 408 -22.06 13.64 37.51
CA HIS A 408 -21.70 15.05 37.57
C HIS A 408 -22.87 15.90 38.09
N SER A 409 -24.09 15.69 37.60
CA SER A 409 -25.27 16.43 38.07
C SER A 409 -25.55 16.19 39.57
N LEU A 410 -25.43 14.93 40.03
CA LEU A 410 -25.59 14.58 41.45
C LEU A 410 -24.49 15.18 42.30
N LYS A 411 -23.24 15.15 41.81
CA LYS A 411 -22.10 15.76 42.51
C LYS A 411 -22.28 17.27 42.63
N ASN A 412 -22.63 17.96 41.55
CA ASN A 412 -22.87 19.41 41.57
C ASN A 412 -24.01 19.80 42.53
N PHE A 413 -25.07 18.99 42.61
CA PHE A 413 -26.14 19.21 43.57
C PHE A 413 -25.65 19.07 45.02
N LEU A 414 -24.90 18.01 45.34
CA LEU A 414 -24.42 17.72 46.69
C LEU A 414 -23.29 18.66 47.14
N ASP A 415 -22.48 19.15 46.20
CA ASP A 415 -21.38 20.10 46.46
C ASP A 415 -21.89 21.55 46.62
N ASN A 416 -23.18 21.82 46.35
CA ASN A 416 -23.79 23.13 46.58
C ASN A 416 -23.87 23.41 48.10
N PRO A 417 -23.33 24.53 48.60
CA PRO A 417 -23.37 24.88 50.03
C PRO A 417 -24.77 24.82 50.65
N GLN A 418 -25.83 25.18 49.90
CA GLN A 418 -27.21 25.14 50.41
C GLN A 418 -27.73 23.73 50.74
N ASN A 419 -27.07 22.71 50.18
CA ASN A 419 -27.44 21.29 50.34
C ASN A 419 -26.52 20.57 51.33
N ASN A 420 -25.70 21.31 52.09
CA ASN A 420 -24.85 20.73 53.12
C ASN A 420 -25.72 20.12 54.23
N LEU A 421 -25.66 18.80 54.37
CA LEU A 421 -26.49 18.05 55.30
C LEU A 421 -26.25 18.44 56.77
N GLU A 422 -25.00 18.70 57.15
CA GLU A 422 -24.66 19.09 58.52
C GLU A 422 -25.22 20.47 58.86
N GLU A 423 -25.09 21.43 57.94
CA GLU A 423 -25.64 22.78 58.10
C GLU A 423 -27.18 22.76 58.15
N LEU A 424 -27.82 21.97 57.29
CA LEU A 424 -29.28 21.79 57.31
C LEU A 424 -29.77 21.17 58.63
N GLN A 425 -29.07 20.15 59.16
CA GLN A 425 -29.40 19.53 60.45
C GLN A 425 -29.18 20.50 61.63
N GLN A 426 -28.14 21.33 61.59
CA GLN A 426 -27.93 22.38 62.60
C GLN A 426 -29.07 23.40 62.57
N ARG A 427 -29.49 23.84 61.37
CA ARG A 427 -30.64 24.74 61.21
C ARG A 427 -31.93 24.08 61.71
N GLU A 428 -32.16 22.81 61.40
CA GLU A 428 -33.32 22.05 61.91
C GLU A 428 -33.36 22.06 63.44
N ASN A 429 -32.25 21.69 64.10
CA ASN A 429 -32.13 21.68 65.56
C ASN A 429 -32.37 23.07 66.16
N THR A 430 -31.84 24.12 65.53
CA THR A 430 -32.02 25.50 65.97
C THR A 430 -33.50 25.91 65.93
N GLN A 431 -34.21 25.57 64.85
CA GLN A 431 -35.64 25.86 64.72
C GLN A 431 -36.49 25.08 65.73
N GLN A 432 -36.16 23.81 65.97
CA GLN A 432 -36.81 23.01 67.02
C GLN A 432 -36.57 23.63 68.43
N GLN A 433 -35.36 24.12 68.70
CA GLN A 433 -35.06 24.82 69.95
C GLN A 433 -35.86 26.12 70.09
N PHE A 434 -35.97 26.95 69.04
CA PHE A 434 -36.81 28.16 69.08
C PHE A 434 -38.27 27.83 69.39
N ILE A 435 -38.83 26.82 68.73
CA ILE A 435 -40.20 26.38 68.99
C ILE A 435 -40.34 25.92 70.45
N SER A 436 -39.37 25.18 71.01
CA SER A 436 -39.39 24.75 72.41
C SER A 436 -39.22 25.90 73.41
N ASN A 437 -38.38 26.90 73.12
CA ASN A 437 -38.11 28.02 74.04
C ASN A 437 -39.27 29.02 74.11
N ILE A 438 -40.07 29.09 73.05
CA ILE A 438 -41.30 29.91 72.99
C ILE A 438 -42.44 29.26 73.80
N THR A 439 -42.32 27.99 74.18
CA THR A 439 -43.29 27.30 75.03
C THR A 439 -43.03 27.53 76.53
N THR A 440 -44.02 28.08 77.24
CA THR A 440 -44.00 28.23 78.71
C THR A 440 -44.79 27.10 79.38
N LYS A 441 -44.57 26.88 80.70
CA LYS A 441 -45.24 25.82 81.47
C LYS A 441 -46.78 25.98 81.52
N GLU A 442 -47.29 27.21 81.36
CA GLU A 442 -48.72 27.55 81.36
C GLU A 442 -49.41 27.39 80.00
N ASN A 443 -48.66 27.53 78.88
CA ASN A 443 -49.22 27.52 77.52
C ASN A 443 -48.83 26.29 76.69
N LYS A 444 -48.03 25.40 77.26
CA LYS A 444 -47.41 24.26 76.57
C LYS A 444 -48.43 23.40 75.82
N GLU A 445 -49.51 22.98 76.48
CA GLU A 445 -50.46 22.04 75.89
C GLU A 445 -51.22 22.63 74.68
N LYS A 446 -51.62 23.91 74.74
CA LYS A 446 -52.34 24.58 73.65
C LYS A 446 -51.40 24.94 72.49
N LEU A 447 -50.18 25.37 72.78
CA LEU A 447 -49.15 25.62 71.76
C LEU A 447 -48.69 24.33 71.08
N GLU A 448 -48.59 23.21 71.81
CA GLU A 448 -48.31 21.89 71.22
C GLU A 448 -49.43 21.46 70.27
N LYS A 449 -50.70 21.62 70.66
CA LYS A 449 -51.86 21.35 69.77
C LYS A 449 -51.85 22.25 68.53
N TYR A 450 -51.57 23.54 68.69
CA TYR A 450 -51.48 24.49 67.57
C TYR A 450 -50.31 24.15 66.63
N SER A 451 -49.14 23.87 67.18
CA SER A 451 -47.94 23.45 66.46
C SER A 451 -48.16 22.13 65.70
N GLU A 452 -48.90 21.18 66.28
CA GLU A 452 -49.22 19.90 65.63
C GLU A 452 -50.19 20.10 64.46
N ILE A 453 -51.18 20.98 64.57
CA ILE A 453 -52.05 21.33 63.43
C ILE A 453 -51.25 21.98 62.31
N LEU A 454 -50.33 22.90 62.61
CA LEU A 454 -49.45 23.49 61.59
C LEU A 454 -48.61 22.46 60.88
N LYS A 455 -48.08 21.48 61.62
CA LYS A 455 -47.32 20.36 61.05
C LYS A 455 -48.18 19.52 60.10
N GLN A 456 -49.44 19.28 60.44
CA GLN A 456 -50.40 18.60 59.57
C GLN A 456 -50.72 19.43 58.31
N ILE A 457 -50.95 20.74 58.46
CA ILE A 457 -51.17 21.66 57.33
C ILE A 457 -49.98 21.65 56.39
N ASN A 458 -48.76 21.80 56.91
CA ASN A 458 -47.54 21.79 56.12
C ASN A 458 -47.32 20.44 55.41
N THR A 459 -47.68 19.34 56.07
CA THR A 459 -47.64 18.00 55.46
C THR A 459 -48.58 17.89 54.25
N GLU A 460 -49.81 18.37 54.38
CA GLU A 460 -50.79 18.37 53.29
C GLU A 460 -50.41 19.34 52.16
N ILE A 461 -49.89 20.53 52.47
CA ILE A 461 -49.33 21.46 51.47
C ILE A 461 -48.19 20.81 50.70
N ASN A 462 -47.27 20.12 51.39
CA ASN A 462 -46.16 19.43 50.74
C ASN A 462 -46.65 18.29 49.83
N LYS A 463 -47.65 17.51 50.25
CA LYS A 463 -48.28 16.48 49.39
C LYS A 463 -48.89 17.11 48.13
N LYS A 464 -49.63 18.21 48.28
CA LYS A 464 -50.24 18.94 47.16
C LYS A 464 -49.17 19.45 46.19
N ASN A 465 -48.09 20.04 46.71
CA ASN A 465 -46.98 20.54 45.91
C ASN A 465 -46.29 19.39 45.15
N GLN A 466 -46.06 18.24 45.79
CA GLN A 466 -45.47 17.07 45.13
C GLN A 466 -46.36 16.53 43.99
N LEU A 467 -47.66 16.41 44.21
CA LEU A 467 -48.61 15.98 43.18
C LEU A 467 -48.65 16.98 42.01
N SER A 468 -48.62 18.28 42.31
CA SER A 468 -48.61 19.35 41.29
C SER A 468 -47.32 19.35 40.47
N ASN A 469 -46.17 19.19 41.13
CA ASN A 469 -44.87 19.08 40.46
C ASN A 469 -44.80 17.82 39.59
N PHE A 470 -45.34 16.70 40.06
CA PHE A 470 -45.41 15.47 39.27
C PHE A 470 -46.28 15.65 38.02
N LYS A 471 -47.46 16.28 38.16
CA LYS A 471 -48.31 16.65 37.02
C LYS A 471 -47.55 17.51 36.00
N GLN A 472 -46.83 18.54 36.45
CA GLN A 472 -46.02 19.37 35.56
C GLN A 472 -44.90 18.59 34.87
N SER A 473 -44.23 17.68 35.58
CA SER A 473 -43.16 16.84 35.01
C SER A 473 -43.67 15.93 33.89
N LEU A 474 -44.87 15.35 34.03
CA LEU A 474 -45.50 14.55 32.98
C LEU A 474 -45.74 15.37 31.71
N ILE A 475 -46.28 16.60 31.87
CA ILE A 475 -46.53 17.51 30.76
C ILE A 475 -45.21 17.90 30.07
N GLN A 476 -44.19 18.29 30.86
CA GLN A 476 -42.91 18.71 30.32
C GLN A 476 -42.22 17.60 29.52
N LYS A 477 -42.14 16.38 30.07
CA LYS A 477 -41.51 15.26 29.36
C LYS A 477 -42.21 14.91 28.05
N SER A 478 -43.53 15.01 28.02
CA SER A 478 -44.26 14.81 26.78
C SER A 478 -43.96 15.88 25.74
N ASN A 479 -43.80 17.13 26.16
CA ASN A 479 -43.42 18.21 25.27
C ASN A 479 -42.00 18.00 24.71
N GLU A 480 -41.04 17.56 25.53
CA GLU A 480 -39.68 17.21 25.09
C GLU A 480 -39.70 16.06 24.07
N LEU A 481 -40.52 15.04 24.29
CA LEU A 481 -40.68 13.94 23.33
C LEU A 481 -41.34 14.41 22.03
N ASN A 482 -42.33 15.29 22.10
CA ASN A 482 -42.98 15.86 20.92
C ASN A 482 -42.02 16.71 20.10
N GLN A 483 -41.12 17.48 20.73
CA GLN A 483 -40.06 18.20 20.00
C GLN A 483 -39.10 17.26 19.24
N ASN A 484 -38.77 16.11 19.82
CA ASN A 484 -37.97 15.09 19.13
C ASN A 484 -38.74 14.46 17.96
N ILE A 485 -40.04 14.21 18.13
CA ILE A 485 -40.94 13.72 17.06
C ILE A 485 -41.00 14.73 15.91
N ASP A 486 -41.19 16.02 16.21
CA ASP A 486 -41.22 17.10 15.21
C ASP A 486 -39.90 17.17 14.45
N SER A 487 -38.77 17.12 15.15
CA SER A 487 -37.44 17.12 14.53
C SER A 487 -37.22 15.93 13.60
N LEU A 488 -37.72 14.74 13.95
CA LEU A 488 -37.63 13.56 13.08
C LEU A 488 -38.55 13.66 11.87
N ASN A 489 -39.76 14.20 12.06
CA ASN A 489 -40.71 14.42 10.98
C ASN A 489 -40.21 15.44 9.96
N GLU A 490 -39.60 16.55 10.41
CA GLU A 490 -39.02 17.57 9.54
C GLU A 490 -37.82 17.03 8.74
N ASN A 491 -36.92 16.29 9.39
CA ASN A 491 -35.70 15.80 8.74
C ASN A 491 -35.94 14.65 7.76
N TYR A 492 -36.94 13.80 8.00
CA TYR A 492 -37.10 12.54 7.28
C TYR A 492 -38.50 12.29 6.70
N GLY A 493 -39.49 13.16 6.96
CA GLY A 493 -40.85 13.04 6.39
C GLY A 493 -41.65 11.84 6.88
N LEU A 494 -41.44 11.39 8.12
CA LEU A 494 -41.93 10.10 8.63
C LEU A 494 -43.41 10.10 9.07
N GLY A 495 -44.00 11.27 9.36
CA GLY A 495 -45.41 11.38 9.76
C GLY A 495 -45.74 10.73 11.11
N ILE A 496 -44.80 10.74 12.06
CA ILE A 496 -44.99 10.19 13.41
C ILE A 496 -45.99 11.09 14.17
N PRO A 497 -47.08 10.54 14.73
CA PRO A 497 -48.07 11.31 15.48
C PRO A 497 -47.53 11.79 16.84
N ILE A 498 -47.98 12.96 17.29
CA ILE A 498 -47.59 13.56 18.58
C ILE A 498 -48.26 12.84 19.77
N ILE A 499 -47.64 12.97 20.93
CA ILE A 499 -48.14 12.48 22.22
C ILE A 499 -49.13 13.49 22.79
N GLU A 500 -50.40 13.15 22.79
CA GLU A 500 -51.47 13.92 23.43
C GLU A 500 -51.57 13.55 24.93
N VAL A 501 -50.90 14.32 25.78
CA VAL A 501 -50.78 14.07 27.24
C VAL A 501 -52.11 13.79 27.90
N GLU A 502 -53.12 14.60 27.56
CA GLU A 502 -54.44 14.54 28.16
C GLU A 502 -55.22 13.28 27.77
N GLN A 503 -54.85 12.58 26.70
CA GLN A 503 -55.47 11.32 26.29
C GLN A 503 -54.68 10.10 26.75
N ILE A 504 -53.35 10.19 26.77
CA ILE A 504 -52.48 9.07 27.12
C ILE A 504 -52.40 8.87 28.63
N PHE A 505 -52.39 9.96 29.41
CA PHE A 505 -52.25 9.92 30.87
C PHE A 505 -53.55 10.24 31.63
N VAL A 506 -54.72 10.11 30.98
CA VAL A 506 -56.06 10.41 31.57
C VAL A 506 -56.18 9.83 32.98
N SER A 507 -55.97 8.52 33.12
CA SER A 507 -56.16 7.82 34.40
C SER A 507 -55.28 8.37 35.53
N GLN A 508 -54.05 8.79 35.22
CA GLN A 508 -53.12 9.37 36.17
C GLN A 508 -53.51 10.81 36.51
N LEU A 509 -53.85 11.62 35.50
CA LEU A 509 -54.24 13.02 35.67
C LEU A 509 -55.54 13.17 36.46
N ASP A 510 -56.53 12.32 36.17
CA ASP A 510 -57.79 12.27 36.90
C ASP A 510 -57.55 11.89 38.37
N LYS A 511 -56.71 10.87 38.62
CA LYS A 511 -56.39 10.47 39.99
C LYS A 511 -55.63 11.56 40.75
N ILE A 512 -54.70 12.26 40.10
CA ILE A 512 -53.99 13.39 40.70
C ILE A 512 -54.99 14.51 41.04
N HIS A 513 -55.94 14.81 40.15
CA HIS A 513 -56.94 15.83 40.39
C HIS A 513 -57.87 15.47 41.57
N GLU A 514 -58.32 14.21 41.65
CA GLU A 514 -59.09 13.68 42.77
C GLU A 514 -58.33 13.84 44.09
N LEU A 515 -57.05 13.44 44.12
CA LEU A 515 -56.20 13.54 45.32
C LEU A 515 -55.95 15.00 45.74
N ILE A 516 -55.69 15.90 44.79
CA ILE A 516 -55.51 17.33 45.09
C ILE A 516 -56.80 17.92 45.68
N THR A 517 -57.96 17.56 45.13
CA THR A 517 -59.27 18.00 45.63
C THR A 517 -59.53 17.49 47.05
N ALA A 518 -59.18 16.23 47.33
CA ALA A 518 -59.28 15.67 48.67
C ALA A 518 -58.36 16.40 49.68
N ILE A 519 -57.13 16.73 49.26
CA ILE A 519 -56.18 17.49 50.08
C ILE A 519 -56.71 18.91 50.35
N ASP A 520 -57.29 19.58 49.35
CA ASP A 520 -57.85 20.92 49.51
C ASP A 520 -59.01 20.95 50.51
N ASN A 521 -59.88 19.94 50.48
CA ASN A 521 -60.93 19.78 51.50
C ASN A 521 -60.35 19.56 52.90
N GLN A 522 -59.31 18.72 53.02
CA GLN A 522 -58.65 18.47 54.29
C GLN A 522 -57.94 19.72 54.84
N LEU A 523 -57.30 20.52 53.98
CA LEU A 523 -56.70 21.79 54.34
C LEU A 523 -57.74 22.79 54.83
N GLY A 524 -58.93 22.83 54.23
CA GLY A 524 -60.06 23.62 54.72
C GLY A 524 -60.42 23.27 56.17
N LEU A 525 -60.64 21.98 56.46
CA LEU A 525 -60.96 21.50 57.81
C LEU A 525 -59.85 21.77 58.83
N LEU A 526 -58.58 21.63 58.44
CA LEU A 526 -57.43 21.91 59.31
C LEU A 526 -57.31 23.42 59.63
N ASN A 527 -57.59 24.29 58.66
CA ASN A 527 -57.59 25.74 58.86
C ASN A 527 -58.74 26.19 59.78
N GLU A 528 -59.92 25.60 59.67
CA GLU A 528 -61.03 25.86 60.61
C GLU A 528 -60.64 25.46 62.04
N ARG A 529 -60.02 24.29 62.23
CA ARG A 529 -59.50 23.85 63.53
C ARG A 529 -58.39 24.76 64.06
N LYS A 530 -57.51 25.25 63.17
CA LYS A 530 -56.45 26.21 63.52
C LYS A 530 -57.04 27.50 64.11
N GLU A 531 -58.07 28.07 63.47
CA GLU A 531 -58.71 29.30 63.96
C GLU A 531 -59.54 29.06 65.24
N ALA A 532 -60.13 27.87 65.41
CA ALA A 532 -60.82 27.51 66.65
C ALA A 532 -59.85 27.46 67.86
N ILE A 533 -58.68 26.81 67.72
CA ILE A 533 -57.65 26.78 68.77
C ILE A 533 -57.12 28.18 69.07
N LYS A 534 -56.93 29.01 68.04
CA LYS A 534 -56.48 30.40 68.19
C LYS A 534 -57.49 31.25 68.99
N THR A 535 -58.78 31.06 68.73
CA THR A 535 -59.87 31.72 69.47
C THR A 535 -59.86 31.28 70.94
N GLU A 536 -59.79 29.97 71.19
CA GLU A 536 -59.72 29.39 72.54
C GLU A 536 -58.44 29.78 73.30
N PHE A 537 -57.36 30.10 72.60
CA PHE A 537 -56.12 30.55 73.19
C PHE A 537 -56.14 32.05 73.55
N SER A 538 -56.89 32.84 72.78
CA SER A 538 -57.11 34.27 73.04
C SER A 538 -57.95 34.57 74.29
N GLU A 539 -58.81 33.64 74.71
CA GLU A 539 -59.67 33.81 75.90
C GLU A 539 -58.90 33.71 77.23
N PHE A 540 -57.73 33.07 77.25
CA PHE A 540 -56.99 32.75 78.47
C PHE A 540 -55.59 33.37 78.55
N TYR A 541 -55.00 33.78 77.42
CA TYR A 541 -53.64 34.32 77.36
C TYR A 541 -53.63 35.86 77.42
N THR A 542 -52.88 36.42 78.37
CA THR A 542 -52.82 37.88 78.64
C THR A 542 -51.64 38.59 77.96
N GLY A 543 -50.79 37.87 77.23
CA GLY A 543 -49.64 38.42 76.48
C GLY A 543 -49.95 38.73 75.01
N ASP A 544 -48.92 39.09 74.23
CA ASP A 544 -49.05 39.33 72.78
C ASP A 544 -49.18 38.01 72.00
N LEU A 545 -50.41 37.52 71.91
CA LEU A 545 -50.74 36.28 71.23
C LEU A 545 -50.45 36.31 69.72
N THR A 546 -50.58 37.49 69.12
CA THR A 546 -50.48 37.64 67.66
C THR A 546 -49.04 37.43 67.22
N THR A 547 -48.09 38.01 67.94
CA THR A 547 -46.66 37.82 67.68
C THR A 547 -46.22 36.39 67.98
N LEU A 548 -46.71 35.80 69.09
CA LEU A 548 -46.41 34.43 69.48
C LEU A 548 -46.80 33.40 68.41
N LEU A 549 -48.05 33.44 67.95
CA LEU A 549 -48.54 32.49 66.94
C LEU A 549 -47.93 32.74 65.56
N ARG A 550 -47.61 33.99 65.24
CA ARG A 550 -46.88 34.34 64.01
C ARG A 550 -45.47 33.75 63.98
N ASP A 551 -44.76 33.80 65.11
CA ASP A 551 -43.42 33.23 65.22
C ASP A 551 -43.46 31.70 65.16
N VAL A 552 -44.46 31.06 65.81
CA VAL A 552 -44.67 29.61 65.71
C VAL A 552 -45.00 29.18 64.27
N ASP A 553 -45.90 29.90 63.58
CA ASP A 553 -46.20 29.69 62.15
C ASP A 553 -44.91 29.79 61.30
N LYS A 554 -44.13 30.85 61.51
CA LYS A 554 -42.87 31.09 60.78
C LYS A 554 -41.88 29.95 60.98
N TYR A 555 -41.57 29.60 62.23
CA TYR A 555 -40.57 28.58 62.53
C TYR A 555 -41.03 27.18 62.12
N GLN A 556 -42.32 26.84 62.23
CA GLN A 556 -42.86 25.57 61.71
C GLN A 556 -42.78 25.46 60.19
N ASN A 557 -43.03 26.57 59.48
CA ASN A 557 -42.89 26.60 58.02
C ASN A 557 -41.41 26.44 57.61
N GLU A 558 -40.50 27.18 58.25
CA GLU A 558 -39.06 27.05 58.02
C GLU A 558 -38.55 25.62 58.32
N LEU A 559 -39.03 25.02 59.41
CA LEU A 559 -38.70 23.64 59.79
C LEU A 559 -39.16 22.64 58.71
N SER A 560 -40.37 22.79 58.19
CA SER A 560 -40.90 21.92 57.13
C SER A 560 -40.08 22.01 55.83
N ILE A 561 -39.63 23.21 55.46
CA ILE A 561 -38.77 23.42 54.30
C ILE A 561 -37.43 22.72 54.50
N ILE A 562 -36.79 22.91 55.66
CA ILE A 562 -35.49 22.27 55.98
C ILE A 562 -35.60 20.74 55.97
N GLN A 563 -36.65 20.18 56.58
CA GLN A 563 -36.88 18.72 56.59
C GLN A 563 -37.06 18.15 55.18
N THR A 564 -37.74 18.89 54.30
CA THR A 564 -37.90 18.51 52.89
C THR A 564 -36.55 18.52 52.15
N GLN A 565 -35.71 19.55 52.40
CA GLN A 565 -34.37 19.64 51.83
C GLN A 565 -33.47 18.49 52.31
N ILE A 566 -33.47 18.19 53.61
CA ILE A 566 -32.73 17.05 54.20
C ILE A 566 -33.14 15.73 53.54
N LYS A 567 -34.43 15.53 53.28
CA LYS A 567 -34.93 14.34 52.60
C LYS A 567 -34.39 14.23 51.17
N ASP A 568 -34.45 15.30 50.37
CA ASP A 568 -33.94 15.31 48.98
C ASP A 568 -32.42 15.08 48.93
N VAL A 569 -31.65 15.68 49.85
CA VAL A 569 -30.21 15.45 49.97
C VAL A 569 -29.89 13.99 50.25
N ASN A 570 -30.58 13.37 51.21
CA ASN A 570 -30.37 11.96 51.55
C ASN A 570 -30.74 11.03 50.38
N GLU A 571 -31.87 11.29 49.69
CA GLU A 571 -32.26 10.52 48.51
C GLU A 571 -31.22 10.61 47.39
N LYS A 572 -30.67 11.80 47.13
CA LYS A 572 -29.63 12.00 46.11
C LYS A 572 -28.29 11.40 46.49
N LYS A 573 -27.94 11.37 47.79
CA LYS A 573 -26.74 10.69 48.29
C LYS A 573 -26.82 9.18 48.03
N ILE A 574 -27.96 8.55 48.34
CA ILE A 574 -28.21 7.13 48.04
C ILE A 574 -28.15 6.86 46.53
N LYS A 575 -28.76 7.73 45.70
CA LYS A 575 -28.69 7.62 44.24
C LYS A 575 -27.25 7.69 43.72
N LYS A 576 -26.43 8.58 44.28
CA LYS A 576 -25.00 8.70 43.93
C LYS A 576 -24.23 7.42 44.30
N GLU A 577 -24.42 6.89 45.50
CA GLU A 577 -23.77 5.66 45.94
C GLU A 577 -24.14 4.46 45.06
N ASN A 578 -25.43 4.31 44.72
CA ASN A 578 -25.89 3.26 43.81
C ASN A 578 -25.28 3.41 42.40
N LEU A 579 -25.25 4.65 41.87
CA LEU A 579 -24.65 4.91 40.56
C LEU A 579 -23.13 4.64 40.55
N GLN A 580 -22.43 4.95 41.64
CA GLN A 580 -21.01 4.60 41.79
C GLN A 580 -20.82 3.08 41.80
N LYS A 581 -21.65 2.33 42.54
CA LYS A 581 -21.60 0.86 42.50
C LYS A 581 -21.80 0.32 41.08
N GLU A 582 -22.77 0.84 40.33
CA GLU A 582 -22.98 0.42 38.93
C GLU A 582 -21.77 0.73 38.01
N ILE A 583 -21.07 1.84 38.25
CA ILE A 583 -19.92 2.23 37.43
C ILE A 583 -18.69 1.37 37.77
N PHE A 584 -18.41 1.16 39.06
CA PHE A 584 -17.15 0.58 39.54
C PHE A 584 -17.25 -0.90 39.93
N GLU A 585 -18.29 -1.29 40.67
CA GLU A 585 -18.38 -2.62 41.33
C GLU A 585 -19.25 -3.60 40.54
N GLY A 586 -20.30 -3.12 39.88
CA GLY A 586 -21.34 -3.94 39.25
C GLY A 586 -22.41 -4.38 40.24
N ALA A 587 -23.42 -5.09 39.75
CA ALA A 587 -24.44 -5.74 40.58
C ALA A 587 -24.27 -7.27 40.49
N ASP A 588 -24.83 -8.04 41.43
CA ASP A 588 -24.70 -9.52 41.48
C ASP A 588 -25.03 -10.25 40.16
N THR A 589 -25.71 -9.58 39.22
CA THR A 589 -26.09 -10.12 37.90
C THR A 589 -25.62 -9.27 36.69
N GLN A 590 -24.92 -8.14 36.89
CA GLN A 590 -24.45 -7.28 35.80
C GLN A 590 -23.04 -6.76 36.03
N LYS A 591 -22.20 -6.87 34.99
CA LYS A 591 -20.84 -6.30 34.96
C LYS A 591 -20.88 -4.78 35.17
N SER A 592 -19.89 -4.28 35.92
CA SER A 592 -19.67 -2.84 36.08
C SER A 592 -19.37 -2.18 34.73
N LEU A 593 -19.61 -0.87 34.64
CA LEU A 593 -19.28 -0.10 33.43
C LEU A 593 -17.78 -0.23 33.10
N ILE A 594 -16.90 -0.22 34.10
CA ILE A 594 -15.45 -0.40 33.91
C ILE A 594 -15.14 -1.78 33.34
N SER A 595 -15.76 -2.85 33.86
CA SER A 595 -15.54 -4.19 33.33
C SER A 595 -15.97 -4.31 31.86
N LYS A 596 -17.07 -3.64 31.46
CA LYS A 596 -17.47 -3.58 30.05
C LYS A 596 -16.44 -2.85 29.17
N ILE A 597 -15.84 -1.77 29.67
CA ILE A 597 -14.78 -1.02 28.97
C ILE A 597 -13.54 -1.89 28.81
N GLU A 598 -13.12 -2.59 29.86
CA GLU A 598 -11.97 -3.50 29.82
C GLU A 598 -12.19 -4.66 28.84
N ASP A 599 -13.38 -5.26 28.83
CA ASP A 599 -13.73 -6.31 27.88
C ASP A 599 -13.66 -5.81 26.43
N GLU A 600 -14.14 -4.60 26.16
CA GLU A 600 -14.08 -3.99 24.83
C GLU A 600 -12.63 -3.74 24.39
N TYR A 601 -11.77 -3.19 25.27
CA TYR A 601 -10.35 -3.03 24.95
C TYR A 601 -9.63 -4.37 24.74
N LYS A 602 -9.99 -5.40 25.53
CA LYS A 602 -9.43 -6.74 25.37
C LYS A 602 -9.80 -7.35 24.03
N LYS A 603 -11.06 -7.22 23.64
CA LYS A 603 -11.59 -7.67 22.34
C LYS A 603 -10.88 -6.96 21.19
N GLN A 604 -10.70 -5.64 21.28
CA GLN A 604 -9.96 -4.88 20.27
C GLN A 604 -8.50 -5.32 20.16
N LYS A 605 -7.84 -5.59 21.30
CA LYS A 605 -6.48 -6.13 21.33
C LYS A 605 -6.39 -7.49 20.63
N GLU A 606 -7.33 -8.39 20.89
CA GLU A 606 -7.39 -9.70 20.23
C GLU A 606 -7.54 -9.54 18.71
N TRP A 607 -8.40 -8.64 18.27
CA TRP A 607 -8.57 -8.33 16.84
C TRP A 607 -7.32 -7.78 16.17
N ILE A 608 -6.59 -6.86 16.84
CA ILE A 608 -5.31 -6.34 16.34
C ILE A 608 -4.33 -7.48 16.13
N LEU A 609 -4.20 -8.36 17.13
CA LEU A 609 -3.23 -9.47 17.08
C LEU A 609 -3.58 -10.47 15.98
N GLU A 610 -4.87 -10.77 15.81
CA GLU A 610 -5.35 -11.61 14.71
C GLU A 610 -5.02 -11.02 13.33
N ASP A 611 -5.32 -9.73 13.14
CA ASP A 611 -5.08 -9.06 11.86
C ASP A 611 -3.58 -8.92 11.57
N TRP A 612 -2.78 -8.67 12.61
CA TRP A 612 -1.33 -8.66 12.52
C TRP A 612 -0.74 -10.02 12.13
N ASN A 613 -1.23 -11.10 12.73
CA ASN A 613 -0.80 -12.45 12.38
C ASN A 613 -1.15 -12.80 10.93
N LYS A 614 -2.34 -12.41 10.45
CA LYS A 614 -2.73 -12.56 9.05
C LYS A 614 -1.84 -11.74 8.11
N PHE A 615 -1.45 -10.53 8.51
CA PHE A 615 -0.55 -9.68 7.72
C PHE A 615 0.86 -10.28 7.64
N LYS A 616 1.38 -10.85 8.73
CA LYS A 616 2.69 -11.51 8.77
C LYS A 616 2.77 -12.74 7.86
N ASN A 617 1.69 -13.52 7.77
CA ASN A 617 1.61 -14.73 6.95
C ASN A 617 1.02 -14.44 5.54
N ILE A 618 1.45 -13.36 4.89
CA ILE A 618 0.87 -12.90 3.62
C ILE A 618 0.92 -13.95 2.49
N GLU A 619 1.93 -14.83 2.51
CA GLU A 619 2.15 -15.86 1.50
C GLU A 619 1.02 -16.90 1.48
N GLU A 620 0.41 -17.17 2.64
CA GLU A 620 -0.67 -18.13 2.84
C GLU A 620 -2.05 -17.57 2.44
N ARG A 621 -2.15 -16.27 2.14
CA ARG A 621 -3.43 -15.64 1.77
C ARG A 621 -3.79 -15.94 0.32
N GLU A 622 -4.76 -16.82 0.13
CA GLU A 622 -5.30 -17.17 -1.20
C GLU A 622 -6.08 -16.02 -1.87
N SER A 623 -6.60 -15.08 -1.08
CA SER A 623 -7.33 -13.90 -1.57
C SER A 623 -6.47 -12.84 -2.26
N LEU A 624 -5.13 -12.97 -2.18
CA LEU A 624 -4.20 -12.03 -2.79
C LEU A 624 -3.49 -12.68 -3.98
N ASN A 625 -3.39 -11.96 -5.10
CA ASN A 625 -2.60 -12.39 -6.24
C ASN A 625 -1.08 -12.20 -5.95
N LEU A 626 -0.22 -12.75 -6.83
CA LEU A 626 1.23 -12.73 -6.64
C LEU A 626 1.82 -11.31 -6.52
N GLN A 627 1.31 -10.34 -7.28
CA GLN A 627 1.77 -8.95 -7.23
C GLN A 627 1.35 -8.30 -5.90
N GLN A 628 0.13 -8.55 -5.46
CA GLN A 628 -0.40 -8.06 -4.19
C GLN A 628 0.40 -8.61 -3.00
N LYS A 629 0.75 -9.91 -3.02
CA LYS A 629 1.62 -10.52 -2.01
C LYS A 629 3.00 -9.85 -1.95
N LYS A 630 3.61 -9.57 -3.11
CA LYS A 630 4.91 -8.87 -3.20
C LYS A 630 4.86 -7.47 -2.60
N LEU A 631 3.81 -6.69 -2.89
CA LEU A 631 3.60 -5.33 -2.36
C LEU A 631 3.47 -5.31 -0.83
N CYS A 632 2.63 -6.19 -0.27
CA CYS A 632 2.48 -6.29 1.18
C CYS A 632 3.77 -6.72 1.88
N LYS A 633 4.54 -7.63 1.27
CA LYS A 633 5.84 -8.08 1.79
C LYS A 633 6.90 -6.97 1.78
N ALA A 634 6.93 -6.14 0.74
CA ALA A 634 7.79 -4.97 0.70
C ALA A 634 7.44 -3.98 1.84
N SER A 635 6.15 -3.74 2.06
CA SER A 635 5.65 -2.88 3.14
C SER A 635 6.05 -3.39 4.53
N TYR A 636 5.92 -4.71 4.78
CA TYR A 636 6.36 -5.34 6.03
C TYR A 636 7.87 -5.18 6.28
N LYS A 637 8.70 -5.36 5.23
CA LYS A 637 10.16 -5.15 5.34
C LYS A 637 10.49 -3.71 5.69
N ILE A 638 9.83 -2.72 5.08
CA ILE A 638 10.03 -1.29 5.38
C ILE A 638 9.68 -0.99 6.84
N TRP A 639 8.58 -1.56 7.35
CA TRP A 639 8.19 -1.37 8.75
C TRP A 639 9.22 -1.93 9.74
N ILE A 640 9.73 -3.16 9.51
CA ILE A 640 10.80 -3.74 10.34
C ILE A 640 12.03 -2.82 10.37
N LEU A 641 12.42 -2.28 9.22
CA LEU A 641 13.57 -1.39 9.10
C LEU A 641 13.39 -0.05 9.81
N ARG A 642 12.16 0.45 9.98
CA ARG A 642 11.86 1.67 10.75
C ARG A 642 11.73 1.45 12.24
N SER A 643 11.39 0.22 12.66
CA SER A 643 11.21 -0.15 14.07
C SER A 643 12.50 -0.56 14.79
N LYS A 644 13.58 -0.79 14.03
CA LYS A 644 14.95 -0.93 14.52
C LYS A 644 15.65 0.41 14.44
#